data_AF-A0A9Q0G6J0-F1
#
_entry.id   AF-A0A9Q0G6J0-F1
#
_cell.length_a   1.000
_cell.length_b   1.000
_cell.length_c   1.000
_cell.angle_alpha   90.00
_cell.angle_beta   90.00
_cell.angle_gamma   90.00
#
_symmetry.space_group_name_H-M   'P 1'
#
loop_
_entity.id
_entity.type
_entity.pdbx_description
1 polymer ?
#
loop_
_entity_poly.entity_id
_entity_poly.type
_entity_poly.pdbx_seq_one_letter_code
_entity_poly.pdbx_strand_id
1 'polypeptide(L)'
;MASDYVRALANRYATQLEVLHKCCLRIHSPNNHSHNHNNTAARSLHAHIIASGFKPRRHILNRLIDVYTKSSNLHYARLLFDAIPHPDVVARTTLISAYSSSGNIRLARPIFSRTPLTMRDTVLYNAMITAHSRDNDGHAATHLFSDMRRNGFSPDDYTFTAVLSALALVAENQQHCQQFHCSVVKSGTGSAASVHAYVLRTEADPTPDFSFLASLSMEDSIDETAEAVSELEVNSGETMSKNALKRERRAKQREEERNRKAVEKAAASQQSHKSAADEEDMDPTQYYENRLKYVNALKAEGKNPYPHYFKRTMTIPQFIDKYGGLRLEERLEDRTENLAGRIMFKRTSSSRLFFYDLRGGDDAKFHSNVKRGDLVGIKGFPGKTRRGELSIFSKEFYLLSPYFDMLPRQKAVPASKDLKKSENWVPGCTRNPEAYILKDQETRYRQRHLDLMLNVEVRKVFETRTKVIQYVRSFLDNLNFIEVETPILNTTPGGAAARPFVTHHNELNMRQHLRIAPELYLKRLVIGGMERVYEIGKQFRNEGIDLTHNPEFTTCEFYMAYSDYNDLMELTEEMRLDMIEELEKEIEKELQKEDKNKTFQIPSDLTSDAANQCLVNACEKFDVKCPPPRTTARLLDKLVGHFLEEKCVNPTFIINHPEIMSPLAKWHREKPGLTERFELFINKHELCNAYTELNDPEVQRQRFAEQLKDRQSGDDEAMALDEDFCLALGHGLPPTGGWGMGIDRLVMLLTDSQNIKDWSSKWPPLTSVMWYLIVEKMMGLFMTNGMK
;
A
#
# COMPACT_ATOMS: atom_id res chain seq x y z
N MET A 1 -27.35 17.95 -22.77
CA MET A 1 -27.41 16.48 -22.88
C MET A 1 -26.03 15.91 -23.25
N ALA A 2 -25.89 15.09 -24.31
CA ALA A 2 -24.66 14.31 -24.57
C ALA A 2 -23.37 15.15 -24.69
N SER A 3 -23.42 16.35 -25.27
CA SER A 3 -22.23 17.22 -25.39
C SER A 3 -21.75 17.80 -24.06
N ASP A 4 -22.56 17.73 -23.01
CA ASP A 4 -22.30 18.35 -21.72
C ASP A 4 -21.79 17.31 -20.72
N TYR A 5 -22.29 16.07 -20.81
CA TYR A 5 -21.70 14.89 -20.15
C TYR A 5 -20.24 14.68 -20.58
N VAL A 6 -19.96 14.73 -21.88
CA VAL A 6 -18.58 14.65 -22.41
C VAL A 6 -17.73 15.85 -21.95
N ARG A 7 -18.30 17.04 -21.77
CA ARG A 7 -17.57 18.23 -21.26
C ARG A 7 -17.29 18.13 -19.76
N ALA A 8 -18.21 17.57 -18.96
CA ALA A 8 -17.99 17.31 -17.54
C ALA A 8 -16.91 16.23 -17.34
N LEU A 9 -16.96 15.16 -18.13
CA LEU A 9 -15.95 14.10 -18.11
C LEU A 9 -14.58 14.62 -18.57
N ALA A 10 -14.54 15.47 -19.61
CA ALA A 10 -13.34 16.17 -20.06
C ALA A 10 -12.72 17.03 -18.96
N ASN A 11 -13.53 17.82 -18.26
CA ASN A 11 -13.05 18.70 -17.19
C ASN A 11 -12.51 17.89 -16.00
N ARG A 12 -13.13 16.75 -15.64
CA ARG A 12 -12.57 15.79 -14.67
C ARG A 12 -11.20 15.26 -15.10
N TYR A 13 -11.05 14.83 -16.36
CA TYR A 13 -9.75 14.34 -16.87
C TYR A 13 -8.70 15.45 -17.00
N ALA A 14 -9.09 16.70 -17.20
CA ALA A 14 -8.18 17.84 -17.24
C ALA A 14 -7.54 18.11 -15.86
N THR A 15 -8.34 18.15 -14.79
CA THR A 15 -7.82 18.34 -13.42
C THR A 15 -6.94 17.17 -12.97
N GLN A 16 -7.23 15.93 -13.40
CA GLN A 16 -6.38 14.77 -13.13
C GLN A 16 -4.97 14.85 -13.75
N LEU A 17 -4.78 15.60 -14.85
CA LEU A 17 -3.48 15.71 -15.52
C LEU A 17 -2.63 16.89 -15.02
N GLU A 18 -3.23 17.96 -14.48
CA GLU A 18 -2.48 18.93 -13.65
C GLU A 18 -1.94 18.27 -12.37
N VAL A 19 -2.74 17.37 -11.76
CA VAL A 19 -2.32 16.54 -10.62
C VAL A 19 -1.13 15.66 -10.98
N LEU A 20 -1.18 14.92 -12.10
CA LEU A 20 -0.05 14.10 -12.56
C LEU A 20 1.21 14.93 -12.84
N HIS A 21 1.09 16.17 -13.34
CA HIS A 21 2.25 17.03 -13.57
C HIS A 21 2.97 17.42 -12.26
N LYS A 22 2.22 17.58 -11.15
CA LYS A 22 2.80 17.85 -9.81
C LYS A 22 3.27 16.58 -9.09
N CYS A 23 2.59 15.45 -9.28
CA CYS A 23 2.91 14.20 -8.56
C CYS A 23 4.01 13.35 -9.23
N CYS A 24 4.06 13.26 -10.57
CA CYS A 24 5.00 12.36 -11.26
C CYS A 24 6.44 12.90 -11.38
N LEU A 25 6.72 14.15 -10.99
CA LEU A 25 8.09 14.69 -10.99
C LEU A 25 8.96 14.23 -9.81
N ARG A 26 8.40 13.51 -8.81
CA ARG A 26 9.15 12.99 -7.66
C ARG A 26 8.68 11.59 -7.22
N ILE A 27 8.87 10.56 -8.07
CA ILE A 27 9.19 9.17 -7.64
C ILE A 27 9.67 8.33 -8.85
N HIS A 28 10.93 7.86 -8.76
CA HIS A 28 11.75 7.04 -9.68
C HIS A 28 12.75 7.74 -10.61
N SER A 29 13.97 7.18 -10.56
CA SER A 29 15.17 7.43 -11.37
C SER A 29 16.03 6.15 -11.30
N PRO A 30 17.05 5.96 -12.12
CA PRO A 30 16.99 5.82 -13.58
C PRO A 30 17.34 4.37 -14.00
N ASN A 31 16.63 3.83 -15.01
CA ASN A 31 17.10 2.82 -15.99
C ASN A 31 15.91 2.12 -16.71
N ASN A 32 15.19 2.88 -17.55
CA ASN A 32 14.55 2.36 -18.77
C ASN A 32 14.05 3.52 -19.64
N HIS A 33 14.97 4.40 -20.04
CA HIS A 33 14.75 5.30 -21.18
C HIS A 33 14.83 4.43 -22.45
N SER A 34 13.80 4.35 -23.29
CA SER A 34 13.26 5.52 -24.00
C SER A 34 11.74 5.63 -24.09
N HIS A 35 10.96 4.58 -23.75
CA HIS A 35 9.55 4.52 -24.13
C HIS A 35 8.57 5.33 -23.25
N ASN A 36 8.88 5.61 -21.98
CA ASN A 36 7.87 6.12 -21.04
C ASN A 36 7.69 7.67 -21.02
N HIS A 37 8.59 8.47 -21.60
CA HIS A 37 8.38 9.92 -21.71
C HIS A 37 7.33 10.28 -22.77
N ASN A 38 7.26 9.53 -23.88
CA ASN A 38 6.23 9.73 -24.90
C ASN A 38 4.82 9.48 -24.34
N ASN A 39 4.71 8.55 -23.39
CA ASN A 39 3.47 8.18 -22.69
C ASN A 39 2.90 9.35 -21.87
N THR A 40 3.75 10.15 -21.21
CA THR A 40 3.34 11.32 -20.41
C THR A 40 3.06 12.55 -21.27
N ALA A 41 3.89 12.81 -22.28
CA ALA A 41 3.68 13.92 -23.22
C ALA A 41 2.36 13.78 -24.00
N ALA A 42 2.07 12.59 -24.53
CA ALA A 42 0.86 12.35 -25.31
C ALA A 42 -0.43 12.43 -24.49
N ARG A 43 -0.43 11.94 -23.24
CA ARG A 43 -1.58 12.10 -22.32
C ARG A 43 -1.86 13.58 -22.03
N SER A 44 -0.81 14.36 -21.79
CA SER A 44 -0.91 15.81 -21.54
C SER A 44 -1.49 16.56 -22.75
N LEU A 45 -0.99 16.26 -23.96
CA LEU A 45 -1.51 16.82 -25.21
C LEU A 45 -2.96 16.39 -25.47
N HIS A 46 -3.30 15.13 -25.22
CA HIS A 46 -4.66 14.62 -25.39
C HIS A 46 -5.65 15.35 -24.48
N ALA A 47 -5.35 15.49 -23.18
CA ALA A 47 -6.21 16.25 -22.27
C ALA A 47 -6.33 17.72 -22.65
N HIS A 48 -5.25 18.36 -23.14
CA HIS A 48 -5.33 19.74 -23.64
C HIS A 48 -6.27 19.87 -24.87
N ILE A 49 -6.26 18.90 -25.78
CA ILE A 49 -7.20 18.85 -26.93
C ILE A 49 -8.65 18.74 -26.44
N ILE A 50 -8.95 17.89 -25.46
CA ILE A 50 -10.33 17.76 -24.95
C ILE A 50 -10.74 18.99 -24.12
N ALA A 51 -9.86 19.50 -23.24
CA ALA A 51 -10.12 20.64 -22.36
C ALA A 51 -10.31 21.97 -23.12
N SER A 52 -9.66 22.13 -24.27
CA SER A 52 -9.91 23.26 -25.19
C SER A 52 -11.22 23.14 -25.99
N GLY A 53 -12.05 22.12 -25.70
CA GLY A 53 -13.33 21.87 -26.36
C GLY A 53 -13.22 21.34 -27.79
N PHE A 54 -12.01 21.00 -28.24
CA PHE A 54 -11.74 20.60 -29.62
C PHE A 54 -12.23 19.16 -29.85
N LYS A 55 -13.38 19.01 -30.53
CA LYS A 55 -13.91 17.70 -30.94
C LYS A 55 -12.91 17.00 -31.89
N PRO A 56 -12.23 15.91 -31.47
CA PRO A 56 -11.14 15.35 -32.26
C PRO A 56 -11.68 14.72 -33.56
N ARG A 57 -11.14 15.13 -34.71
CA ARG A 57 -11.45 14.51 -36.00
C ARG A 57 -10.83 13.10 -36.07
N ARG A 58 -11.42 12.19 -36.86
CA ARG A 58 -11.05 10.75 -36.93
C ARG A 58 -9.54 10.47 -36.96
N HIS A 59 -8.78 11.23 -37.76
CA HIS A 59 -7.31 11.07 -37.84
C HIS A 59 -6.56 11.33 -36.52
N ILE A 60 -7.07 12.22 -35.65
CA ILE A 60 -6.49 12.48 -34.32
C ILE A 60 -6.76 11.28 -33.41
N LEU A 61 -7.98 10.74 -33.42
CA LEU A 61 -8.36 9.56 -32.62
C LEU A 61 -7.53 8.33 -33.04
N ASN A 62 -7.36 8.09 -34.34
CA ASN A 62 -6.48 7.02 -34.85
C ASN A 62 -5.03 7.19 -34.36
N ARG A 63 -4.51 8.43 -34.35
CA ARG A 63 -3.15 8.72 -33.86
C ARG A 63 -3.03 8.52 -32.35
N LEU A 64 -4.05 8.86 -31.58
CA LEU A 64 -4.10 8.62 -30.14
C LEU A 64 -4.13 7.13 -29.83
N ILE A 65 -4.94 6.34 -30.55
CA ILE A 65 -4.96 4.87 -30.44
C ILE A 65 -3.55 4.29 -30.68
N ASP A 66 -2.85 4.71 -31.75
CA ASP A 66 -1.46 4.27 -32.03
C ASP A 66 -0.47 4.61 -30.90
N VAL A 67 -0.65 5.73 -30.20
CA VAL A 67 0.20 6.09 -29.07
C VAL A 67 -0.14 5.26 -27.82
N TYR A 68 -1.42 5.08 -27.50
CA TYR A 68 -1.83 4.29 -26.32
C TYR A 68 -1.53 2.80 -26.49
N THR A 69 -1.61 2.24 -27.70
CA THR A 69 -1.16 0.85 -27.96
C THR A 69 0.36 0.71 -27.80
N LYS A 70 1.14 1.63 -28.37
CA LYS A 70 2.62 1.66 -28.22
C LYS A 70 3.08 1.99 -26.80
N SER A 71 2.20 2.54 -25.96
CA SER A 71 2.42 2.74 -24.53
C SER A 71 1.90 1.60 -23.65
N SER A 72 1.61 0.44 -24.23
CA SER A 72 1.03 -0.76 -23.58
C SER A 72 -0.31 -0.55 -22.86
N ASN A 73 -1.04 0.54 -23.13
CA ASN A 73 -2.36 0.81 -22.55
C ASN A 73 -3.48 0.38 -23.52
N LEU A 74 -3.60 -0.94 -23.70
CA LEU A 74 -4.54 -1.56 -24.63
C LEU A 74 -6.01 -1.30 -24.26
N HIS A 75 -6.31 -1.17 -22.97
CA HIS A 75 -7.67 -0.88 -22.49
C HIS A 75 -8.13 0.53 -22.91
N TYR A 76 -7.31 1.56 -22.67
CA TYR A 76 -7.67 2.93 -23.06
C TYR A 76 -7.65 3.13 -24.58
N ALA A 77 -6.73 2.46 -25.29
CA ALA A 77 -6.76 2.39 -26.75
C ALA A 77 -8.07 1.76 -27.28
N ARG A 78 -8.62 0.77 -26.56
CA ARG A 78 -9.90 0.14 -26.93
C ARG A 78 -11.09 1.06 -26.68
N LEU A 79 -11.16 1.76 -25.55
CA LEU A 79 -12.20 2.76 -25.28
C LEU A 79 -12.23 3.87 -26.35
N LEU A 80 -11.06 4.36 -26.76
CA LEU A 80 -10.95 5.33 -27.86
C LEU A 80 -11.38 4.77 -29.21
N PHE A 81 -11.18 3.48 -29.47
CA PHE A 81 -11.64 2.81 -30.68
C PHE A 81 -13.17 2.66 -30.72
N ASP A 82 -13.77 2.16 -29.64
CA ASP A 82 -15.23 1.97 -29.55
C ASP A 82 -15.97 3.33 -29.54
N ALA A 83 -15.31 4.42 -29.15
CA ALA A 83 -15.83 5.78 -29.20
C ALA A 83 -15.81 6.44 -30.61
N ILE A 84 -15.22 5.83 -31.64
CA ILE A 84 -15.22 6.40 -33.01
C ILE A 84 -16.52 6.00 -33.75
N PRO A 85 -17.35 6.96 -34.20
CA PRO A 85 -18.48 6.66 -35.08
C PRO A 85 -17.97 6.15 -36.45
N HIS A 86 -18.17 4.85 -36.68
CA HIS A 86 -17.60 4.07 -37.77
C HIS A 86 -16.05 4.21 -37.84
N PRO A 87 -15.30 3.36 -37.13
CA PRO A 87 -13.84 3.30 -37.30
C PRO A 87 -13.46 2.97 -38.75
N ASP A 88 -12.27 3.36 -39.17
CA ASP A 88 -11.70 3.04 -40.49
C ASP A 88 -10.75 1.83 -40.41
N VAL A 89 -10.13 1.45 -41.53
CA VAL A 89 -9.20 0.31 -41.60
C VAL A 89 -7.98 0.54 -40.71
N VAL A 90 -7.43 1.76 -40.68
CA VAL A 90 -6.22 2.11 -39.90
C VAL A 90 -6.46 1.89 -38.41
N ALA A 91 -7.56 2.40 -37.86
CA ALA A 91 -7.91 2.22 -36.46
C ALA A 91 -8.03 0.73 -36.07
N ARG A 92 -8.54 -0.13 -36.96
CA ARG A 92 -8.66 -1.58 -36.74
C ARG A 92 -7.33 -2.29 -36.83
N THR A 93 -6.54 -2.02 -37.87
CA THR A 93 -5.21 -2.61 -38.07
C THR A 93 -4.30 -2.30 -36.88
N THR A 94 -4.22 -1.04 -36.44
CA THR A 94 -3.44 -0.64 -35.25
C THR A 94 -3.83 -1.43 -34.00
N LEU A 95 -5.12 -1.63 -33.76
CA LEU A 95 -5.61 -2.34 -32.57
C LEU A 95 -5.41 -3.87 -32.66
N ILE A 96 -5.56 -4.47 -33.85
CA ILE A 96 -5.27 -5.88 -34.12
C ILE A 96 -3.77 -6.17 -33.93
N SER A 97 -2.88 -5.35 -34.50
CA SER A 97 -1.42 -5.49 -34.32
C SER A 97 -0.98 -5.32 -32.86
N ALA A 98 -1.68 -4.49 -32.09
CA ALA A 98 -1.43 -4.30 -30.66
C ALA A 98 -1.87 -5.53 -29.82
N TYR A 99 -3.06 -6.08 -30.06
CA TYR A 99 -3.49 -7.32 -29.42
C TYR A 99 -2.61 -8.52 -29.82
N SER A 100 -2.22 -8.63 -31.09
CA SER A 100 -1.23 -9.61 -31.58
C SER A 100 0.10 -9.51 -30.81
N SER A 101 0.62 -8.30 -30.62
CA SER A 101 1.91 -8.09 -29.94
C SER A 101 1.85 -8.27 -28.41
N SER A 102 0.66 -8.58 -27.86
CA SER A 102 0.44 -8.90 -26.44
C SER A 102 -0.12 -10.31 -26.21
N GLY A 103 -0.18 -11.17 -27.24
CA GLY A 103 -0.74 -12.52 -27.14
C GLY A 103 -2.28 -12.59 -27.03
N ASN A 104 -2.98 -11.47 -27.13
CA ASN A 104 -4.44 -11.40 -26.87
C ASN A 104 -5.28 -11.61 -28.13
N ILE A 105 -5.03 -12.69 -28.90
CA ILE A 105 -5.71 -12.90 -30.20
C ILE A 105 -7.24 -12.97 -30.07
N ARG A 106 -7.77 -13.43 -28.93
CA ARG A 106 -9.21 -13.53 -28.65
C ARG A 106 -9.92 -12.17 -28.73
N LEU A 107 -9.20 -11.07 -28.52
CA LEU A 107 -9.70 -9.70 -28.66
C LEU A 107 -9.52 -9.13 -30.09
N ALA A 108 -8.59 -9.68 -30.87
CA ALA A 108 -8.37 -9.31 -32.27
C ALA A 108 -9.39 -9.96 -33.23
N ARG A 109 -9.69 -11.27 -33.05
CA ARG A 109 -10.61 -12.04 -33.91
C ARG A 109 -11.97 -11.32 -34.12
N PRO A 110 -12.65 -10.74 -33.09
CA PRO A 110 -13.92 -10.01 -33.26
C PRO A 110 -13.80 -8.69 -34.02
N ILE A 111 -12.64 -8.03 -34.02
CA ILE A 111 -12.44 -6.77 -34.76
C ILE A 111 -12.32 -7.07 -36.24
N PHE A 112 -11.53 -8.08 -36.60
CA PHE A 112 -11.36 -8.50 -37.99
C PHE A 112 -12.67 -9.03 -38.60
N SER A 113 -13.37 -9.93 -37.91
CA SER A 113 -14.63 -10.51 -38.41
C SER A 113 -15.74 -9.47 -38.58
N ARG A 114 -15.83 -8.46 -37.70
CA ARG A 114 -16.75 -7.32 -37.81
C ARG A 114 -16.28 -6.23 -38.79
N THR A 115 -15.18 -6.42 -39.51
CA THR A 115 -14.75 -5.50 -40.58
C THR A 115 -15.36 -5.92 -41.92
N PRO A 116 -16.20 -5.08 -42.57
CA PRO A 116 -16.76 -5.37 -43.88
C PRO A 116 -15.68 -5.59 -44.94
N LEU A 117 -15.91 -6.50 -45.89
CA LEU A 117 -14.95 -6.82 -46.97
C LEU A 117 -14.54 -5.56 -47.77
N THR A 118 -15.48 -4.65 -48.01
CA THR A 118 -15.26 -3.35 -48.68
C THR A 118 -14.36 -2.35 -47.92
N MET A 119 -13.96 -2.69 -46.69
CA MET A 119 -13.06 -1.89 -45.84
C MET A 119 -11.77 -2.65 -45.49
N ARG A 120 -11.59 -3.90 -45.95
CA ARG A 120 -10.35 -4.64 -45.74
C ARG A 120 -9.31 -4.24 -46.78
N ASP A 121 -8.04 -4.34 -46.39
CA ASP A 121 -6.88 -4.21 -47.27
C ASP A 121 -5.85 -5.31 -46.95
N THR A 122 -4.79 -5.40 -47.76
CA THR A 122 -3.67 -6.33 -47.54
C THR A 122 -3.03 -6.13 -46.16
N VAL A 123 -2.99 -4.91 -45.62
CA VAL A 123 -2.35 -4.61 -44.33
C VAL A 123 -3.15 -5.18 -43.16
N LEU A 124 -4.49 -5.08 -43.19
CA LEU A 124 -5.40 -5.67 -42.21
C LEU A 124 -5.34 -7.20 -42.24
N TYR A 125 -5.29 -7.81 -43.44
CA TYR A 125 -5.07 -9.26 -43.58
C TYR A 125 -3.71 -9.69 -43.02
N ASN A 126 -2.62 -9.00 -43.37
CA ASN A 126 -1.27 -9.27 -42.87
C ASN A 126 -1.18 -9.18 -41.35
N ALA A 127 -1.83 -8.18 -40.74
CA ALA A 127 -1.90 -8.03 -39.28
C ALA A 127 -2.61 -9.21 -38.60
N MET A 128 -3.69 -9.74 -39.20
CA MET A 128 -4.43 -10.88 -38.65
C MET A 128 -3.70 -12.22 -38.88
N ILE A 129 -3.09 -12.43 -40.05
CA ILE A 129 -2.24 -13.60 -40.34
C ILE A 129 -1.06 -13.67 -39.38
N THR A 130 -0.40 -12.53 -39.12
CA THR A 130 0.69 -12.42 -38.14
C THR A 130 0.20 -12.66 -36.71
N ALA A 131 -1.06 -12.30 -36.39
CA ALA A 131 -1.65 -12.61 -35.09
C ALA A 131 -1.77 -14.13 -34.87
N HIS A 132 -2.33 -14.87 -35.83
CA HIS A 132 -2.44 -16.33 -35.74
C HIS A 132 -1.07 -17.02 -35.76
N SER A 133 -0.11 -16.55 -36.57
CA SER A 133 1.26 -17.09 -36.58
C SER A 133 1.99 -16.93 -35.24
N ARG A 134 1.66 -15.92 -34.42
CA ARG A 134 2.24 -15.71 -33.08
C ARG A 134 1.51 -16.46 -31.96
N ASP A 135 0.29 -16.91 -32.22
CA ASP A 135 -0.57 -17.69 -31.32
C ASP A 135 -0.37 -19.21 -31.52
N ASN A 136 0.64 -19.60 -32.32
CA ASN A 136 0.89 -20.94 -32.84
C ASN A 136 -0.24 -21.56 -33.69
N ASP A 137 -1.19 -20.76 -34.16
CA ASP A 137 -2.37 -21.17 -34.94
C ASP A 137 -2.10 -21.11 -36.47
N GLY A 138 -1.15 -21.92 -36.93
CA GLY A 138 -0.70 -21.93 -38.33
C GLY A 138 -1.78 -22.34 -39.34
N HIS A 139 -2.75 -23.15 -38.94
CA HIS A 139 -3.88 -23.54 -39.78
C HIS A 139 -4.83 -22.37 -40.05
N ALA A 140 -5.18 -21.55 -39.05
CA ALA A 140 -5.99 -20.36 -39.29
C ALA A 140 -5.24 -19.28 -40.09
N ALA A 141 -3.93 -19.14 -39.89
CA ALA A 141 -3.10 -18.22 -40.69
C ALA A 141 -3.08 -18.58 -42.19
N THR A 142 -2.91 -19.87 -42.52
CA THR A 142 -2.95 -20.36 -43.91
C THR A 142 -4.36 -20.32 -44.52
N HIS A 143 -5.41 -20.53 -43.71
CA HIS A 143 -6.79 -20.29 -44.15
C HIS A 143 -7.06 -18.80 -44.45
N LEU A 144 -6.58 -17.87 -43.61
CA LEU A 144 -6.71 -16.43 -43.85
C LEU A 144 -5.96 -15.95 -45.10
N PHE A 145 -4.79 -16.52 -45.41
CA PHE A 145 -4.10 -16.28 -46.68
C PHE A 145 -4.91 -16.78 -47.89
N SER A 146 -5.60 -17.90 -47.75
CA SER A 146 -6.49 -18.44 -48.78
C SER A 146 -7.75 -17.58 -48.97
N ASP A 147 -8.34 -17.07 -47.88
CA ASP A 147 -9.44 -16.10 -47.91
C ASP A 147 -9.03 -14.78 -48.57
N MET A 148 -7.87 -14.22 -48.21
CA MET A 148 -7.31 -13.01 -48.80
C MET A 148 -7.25 -13.10 -50.32
N ARG A 149 -6.69 -14.19 -50.86
CA ARG A 149 -6.58 -14.43 -52.30
C ARG A 149 -7.93 -14.67 -52.98
N ARG A 150 -8.88 -15.36 -52.32
CA ARG A 150 -10.25 -15.57 -52.83
C ARG A 150 -11.05 -14.27 -52.95
N ASN A 151 -10.84 -13.33 -52.05
CA ASN A 151 -11.47 -12.01 -52.07
C ASN A 151 -10.72 -10.99 -52.96
N GLY A 152 -9.73 -11.42 -53.74
CA GLY A 152 -9.04 -10.58 -54.74
C GLY A 152 -7.94 -9.66 -54.21
N PHE A 153 -7.51 -9.81 -52.95
CA PHE A 153 -6.42 -9.02 -52.38
C PHE A 153 -5.06 -9.63 -52.78
N SER A 154 -4.19 -8.81 -53.37
CA SER A 154 -2.82 -9.20 -53.74
C SER A 154 -1.92 -9.36 -52.52
N PRO A 155 -1.25 -10.52 -52.34
CA PRO A 155 -0.18 -10.69 -51.35
C PRO A 155 1.02 -9.80 -51.62
N ASP A 156 1.70 -9.38 -50.56
CA ASP A 156 2.98 -8.67 -50.58
C ASP A 156 4.08 -9.43 -49.82
N ASP A 157 5.31 -8.91 -49.83
CA ASP A 157 6.47 -9.48 -49.13
C ASP A 157 6.20 -9.75 -47.64
N TYR A 158 5.37 -8.91 -47.00
CA TYR A 158 4.95 -9.08 -45.60
C TYR A 158 3.93 -10.20 -45.45
N THR A 159 2.98 -10.35 -46.38
CA THR A 159 2.07 -11.50 -46.46
C THR A 159 2.89 -12.79 -46.54
N PHE A 160 3.84 -12.85 -47.47
CA PHE A 160 4.64 -14.05 -47.68
C PHE A 160 5.51 -14.38 -46.46
N THR A 161 6.15 -13.37 -45.85
CA THR A 161 6.95 -13.54 -44.62
C THR A 161 6.09 -14.05 -43.45
N ALA A 162 4.91 -13.48 -43.23
CA ALA A 162 4.02 -13.88 -42.14
C ALA A 162 3.47 -15.31 -42.32
N VAL A 163 3.16 -15.73 -43.55
CA VAL A 163 2.71 -17.10 -43.82
C VAL A 163 3.86 -18.11 -43.77
N LEU A 164 5.10 -17.74 -44.11
CA LEU A 164 6.28 -18.60 -43.88
C LEU A 164 6.48 -18.89 -42.39
N SER A 165 6.34 -17.89 -41.52
CA SER A 165 6.37 -18.10 -40.06
C SER A 165 5.24 -19.00 -39.56
N ALA A 166 4.06 -18.97 -40.20
CA ALA A 166 2.95 -19.87 -39.88
C ALA A 166 3.18 -21.30 -40.38
N LEU A 167 3.72 -21.47 -41.60
CA LEU A 167 4.00 -22.78 -42.20
C LEU A 167 5.08 -23.57 -41.45
N ALA A 168 6.05 -22.88 -40.85
CA ALA A 168 7.04 -23.48 -39.96
C ALA A 168 6.44 -24.25 -38.77
N LEU A 169 5.20 -23.94 -38.39
CA LEU A 169 4.45 -24.54 -37.27
C LEU A 169 3.50 -25.68 -37.71
N VAL A 170 3.39 -25.94 -39.01
CA VAL A 170 2.46 -26.92 -39.63
C VAL A 170 3.24 -27.88 -40.54
N ALA A 171 4.51 -28.15 -40.19
CA ALA A 171 5.53 -28.70 -41.07
C ALA A 171 5.42 -30.21 -41.37
N GLU A 172 4.27 -30.84 -41.16
CA GLU A 172 4.00 -32.24 -41.55
C GLU A 172 3.50 -32.37 -43.01
N ASN A 173 3.02 -31.27 -43.62
CA ASN A 173 2.28 -31.32 -44.88
C ASN A 173 3.07 -30.72 -46.08
N GLN A 174 4.03 -31.51 -46.58
CA GLN A 174 5.01 -31.11 -47.61
C GLN A 174 4.40 -30.45 -48.87
N GLN A 175 3.21 -30.90 -49.30
CA GLN A 175 2.53 -30.35 -50.48
C GLN A 175 2.13 -28.87 -50.32
N HIS A 176 1.71 -28.44 -49.12
CA HIS A 176 1.32 -27.05 -48.89
C HIS A 176 2.52 -26.10 -48.97
N CYS A 177 3.68 -26.52 -48.46
CA CYS A 177 4.93 -25.76 -48.58
C CYS A 177 5.37 -25.61 -50.05
N GLN A 178 5.26 -26.66 -50.85
CA GLN A 178 5.58 -26.63 -52.29
C GLN A 178 4.63 -25.73 -53.10
N GLN A 179 3.32 -25.80 -52.84
CA GLN A 179 2.34 -24.91 -53.48
C GLN A 179 2.56 -23.44 -53.10
N PHE A 180 2.93 -23.17 -51.85
CA PHE A 180 3.25 -21.84 -51.38
C PHE A 180 4.55 -21.30 -52.00
N HIS A 181 5.61 -22.10 -52.07
CA HIS A 181 6.86 -21.78 -52.77
C HIS A 181 6.60 -21.38 -54.24
N CYS A 182 5.80 -22.18 -54.96
CA CYS A 182 5.38 -21.85 -56.32
C CYS A 182 4.61 -20.51 -56.42
N SER A 183 3.90 -20.11 -55.36
CA SER A 183 3.18 -18.82 -55.31
C SER A 183 4.11 -17.64 -55.02
N VAL A 184 5.17 -17.83 -54.23
CA VAL A 184 6.22 -16.81 -53.99
C VAL A 184 6.96 -16.55 -55.30
N VAL A 185 7.49 -17.60 -55.95
CA VAL A 185 8.26 -17.48 -57.21
C VAL A 185 7.44 -16.79 -58.31
N LYS A 186 6.15 -17.12 -58.45
CA LYS A 186 5.25 -16.49 -59.43
C LYS A 186 4.86 -15.04 -59.11
N SER A 187 5.16 -14.52 -57.92
CA SER A 187 4.88 -13.13 -57.53
C SER A 187 6.02 -12.16 -57.84
N GLY A 188 7.21 -12.65 -58.23
CA GLY A 188 8.38 -11.81 -58.56
C GLY A 188 9.19 -11.31 -57.36
N THR A 189 8.79 -11.65 -56.13
CA THR A 189 9.37 -11.18 -54.85
C THR A 189 10.68 -11.89 -54.43
N GLY A 190 11.34 -12.58 -55.37
CA GLY A 190 12.35 -13.61 -55.10
C GLY A 190 13.73 -13.16 -54.61
N SER A 191 13.94 -11.90 -54.24
CA SER A 191 15.25 -11.35 -53.85
C SER A 191 15.44 -11.17 -52.33
N ALA A 192 14.49 -11.58 -51.50
CA ALA A 192 14.57 -11.45 -50.04
C ALA A 192 15.47 -12.54 -49.41
N ALA A 193 16.63 -12.14 -48.87
CA ALA A 193 17.63 -13.06 -48.30
C ALA A 193 17.10 -13.95 -47.15
N SER A 194 16.06 -13.49 -46.42
CA SER A 194 15.36 -14.25 -45.38
C SER A 194 14.67 -15.52 -45.91
N VAL A 195 14.17 -15.49 -47.15
CA VAL A 195 13.52 -16.64 -47.80
C VAL A 195 14.58 -17.68 -48.18
N HIS A 196 15.70 -17.23 -48.76
CA HIS A 196 16.79 -18.09 -49.22
C HIS A 196 17.45 -18.88 -48.07
N ALA A 197 17.62 -18.24 -46.91
CA ALA A 197 18.16 -18.87 -45.71
C ALA A 197 17.23 -19.95 -45.09
N TYR A 198 15.95 -19.98 -45.45
CA TYR A 198 14.99 -20.97 -44.96
C TYR A 198 14.90 -22.21 -45.86
N VAL A 199 15.00 -22.03 -47.18
CA VAL A 199 15.04 -23.15 -48.16
C VAL A 199 16.19 -24.11 -47.86
N LEU A 200 17.37 -23.57 -47.53
CA LEU A 200 18.56 -24.35 -47.13
C LEU A 200 18.39 -25.18 -45.85
N ARG A 201 17.32 -24.98 -45.06
CA ARG A 201 17.00 -25.81 -43.89
C ARG A 201 16.03 -26.95 -44.20
N THR A 202 15.31 -26.89 -45.33
CA THR A 202 14.31 -27.91 -45.72
C THR A 202 14.86 -28.96 -46.69
N GLU A 203 16.10 -28.82 -47.16
CA GLU A 203 16.77 -29.76 -48.08
C GLU A 203 17.91 -30.55 -47.41
N ALA A 204 18.03 -30.48 -46.07
CA ALA A 204 19.07 -31.17 -45.31
C ALA A 204 18.55 -32.49 -44.69
N ASP A 205 18.99 -33.62 -45.24
CA ASP A 205 18.77 -34.97 -44.67
C ASP A 205 19.53 -35.16 -43.32
N PRO A 206 19.09 -36.08 -42.44
CA PRO A 206 19.55 -36.13 -41.06
C PRO A 206 20.71 -37.09 -40.77
N THR A 207 21.53 -36.73 -39.76
CA THR A 207 22.56 -37.54 -39.06
C THR A 207 23.87 -37.83 -39.83
N PRO A 208 24.98 -38.24 -39.15
CA PRO A 208 25.19 -38.36 -37.69
C PRO A 208 26.37 -37.55 -37.10
N ASP A 209 26.18 -37.18 -35.83
CA ASP A 209 27.08 -37.27 -34.66
C ASP A 209 28.62 -37.16 -34.78
N PHE A 210 29.23 -36.48 -33.79
CA PHE A 210 30.64 -36.63 -33.42
C PHE A 210 30.89 -36.32 -31.93
N SER A 211 30.68 -37.31 -31.07
CA SER A 211 31.11 -37.27 -29.66
C SER A 211 32.57 -37.72 -29.51
N PHE A 212 33.44 -36.93 -28.86
CA PHE A 212 34.54 -37.49 -28.03
C PHE A 212 35.19 -36.48 -27.07
N LEU A 213 35.03 -36.74 -25.76
CA LEU A 213 36.02 -36.69 -24.64
C LEU A 213 35.37 -36.21 -23.33
N ALA A 214 35.51 -37.01 -22.26
CA ALA A 214 34.94 -36.74 -20.94
C ALA A 214 35.77 -37.38 -19.80
N SER A 215 35.75 -36.76 -18.61
CA SER A 215 36.03 -37.34 -17.25
C SER A 215 37.46 -37.91 -16.98
N LEU A 216 38.03 -38.05 -15.78
CA LEU A 216 37.69 -38.06 -14.32
C LEU A 216 38.83 -37.30 -13.53
N SER A 217 38.98 -37.11 -12.20
CA SER A 217 38.28 -37.22 -10.87
C SER A 217 39.00 -36.19 -9.91
N MET A 218 38.83 -35.96 -8.58
CA MET A 218 38.21 -36.61 -7.39
C MET A 218 39.01 -37.82 -6.80
N GLU A 219 39.28 -38.04 -5.50
CA GLU A 219 39.26 -37.30 -4.20
C GLU A 219 40.58 -37.70 -3.41
N ASP A 220 40.94 -37.52 -2.12
CA ASP A 220 40.60 -36.80 -0.85
C ASP A 220 41.88 -36.90 0.09
N SER A 221 42.06 -36.66 1.41
CA SER A 221 41.38 -36.07 2.61
C SER A 221 42.43 -35.89 3.77
N ILE A 222 42.04 -35.41 4.99
CA ILE A 222 42.72 -35.65 6.32
C ILE A 222 44.09 -34.88 6.52
N ASP A 223 44.71 -34.58 7.70
CA ASP A 223 44.70 -35.09 9.12
C ASP A 223 44.97 -33.97 10.21
N GLU A 224 45.05 -34.34 11.51
CA GLU A 224 45.20 -33.46 12.73
C GLU A 224 46.07 -34.10 13.87
N THR A 225 46.57 -33.49 14.98
CA THR A 225 46.81 -32.11 15.52
C THR A 225 47.82 -32.10 16.73
N ALA A 226 48.25 -30.89 17.17
CA ALA A 226 48.63 -30.47 18.56
C ALA A 226 50.02 -30.76 19.24
N GLU A 227 50.51 -29.71 19.97
CA GLU A 227 51.22 -29.69 21.29
C GLU A 227 52.56 -30.47 21.57
N ALA A 228 53.44 -30.15 22.55
CA ALA A 228 53.61 -28.99 23.46
C ALA A 228 55.02 -28.89 24.13
N VAL A 229 55.37 -27.65 24.57
CA VAL A 229 56.15 -27.19 25.75
C VAL A 229 57.50 -27.81 26.17
N SER A 230 58.48 -26.91 26.34
CA SER A 230 59.64 -26.98 27.25
C SER A 230 60.02 -25.53 27.67
N GLU A 231 60.76 -25.18 28.73
CA GLU A 231 61.52 -25.90 29.78
C GLU A 231 61.44 -25.17 31.17
N LEU A 232 62.41 -25.42 32.07
CA LEU A 232 62.50 -25.10 33.51
C LEU A 232 63.28 -23.82 33.90
N GLU A 233 63.13 -23.32 35.14
CA GLU A 233 64.21 -23.31 36.16
C GLU A 233 63.69 -23.06 37.61
N VAL A 234 64.56 -23.18 38.63
CA VAL A 234 64.18 -23.57 40.02
C VAL A 234 64.67 -22.63 41.15
N ASN A 235 63.91 -22.61 42.25
CA ASN A 235 64.18 -21.94 43.54
C ASN A 235 65.63 -22.03 44.08
N SER A 236 66.08 -20.93 44.68
CA SER A 236 66.50 -20.89 46.10
C SER A 236 66.53 -19.44 46.61
N GLY A 237 66.58 -19.21 47.93
CA GLY A 237 66.47 -17.86 48.49
C GLY A 237 67.35 -17.63 49.73
N GLU A 238 67.90 -16.42 49.84
CA GLU A 238 68.66 -15.94 50.99
C GLU A 238 68.16 -14.57 51.49
N THR A 239 68.38 -14.29 52.77
CA THR A 239 67.78 -13.14 53.47
C THR A 239 68.58 -11.84 53.30
N MET A 240 68.02 -10.91 52.51
CA MET A 240 68.66 -9.63 52.17
C MET A 240 68.66 -8.59 53.32
N SER A 241 69.82 -7.97 53.54
CA SER A 241 70.06 -6.97 54.60
C SER A 241 69.28 -5.65 54.41
N LYS A 242 68.99 -4.95 55.51
CA LYS A 242 68.16 -3.73 55.58
C LYS A 242 68.61 -2.58 54.65
N ASN A 243 69.88 -2.54 54.24
CA ASN A 243 70.37 -1.55 53.25
C ASN A 243 70.09 -1.93 51.79
N ALA A 244 70.00 -3.22 51.46
CA ALA A 244 69.62 -3.68 50.12
C ALA A 244 68.15 -3.35 49.85
N LEU A 245 67.26 -3.62 50.82
CA LEU A 245 65.83 -3.28 50.77
C LEU A 245 65.57 -1.79 50.45
N LYS A 246 66.47 -0.89 50.89
CA LYS A 246 66.37 0.56 50.65
C LYS A 246 66.84 0.98 49.25
N ARG A 247 67.72 0.20 48.60
CA ARG A 247 68.03 0.34 47.16
C ARG A 247 66.90 -0.24 46.31
N GLU A 248 66.42 -1.44 46.64
CA GLU A 248 65.33 -2.10 45.92
C GLU A 248 64.03 -1.28 45.93
N ARG A 249 63.60 -0.76 47.09
CA ARG A 249 62.45 0.16 47.17
C ARG A 249 62.63 1.42 46.31
N ARG A 250 63.85 1.95 46.19
CA ARG A 250 64.15 3.10 45.30
C ARG A 250 64.23 2.73 43.83
N ALA A 251 64.52 1.47 43.50
CA ALA A 251 64.40 0.95 42.14
C ALA A 251 62.92 0.78 41.77
N LYS A 252 62.14 0.06 42.59
CA LYS A 252 60.69 -0.12 42.43
C LYS A 252 59.94 1.22 42.38
N GLN A 253 60.21 2.18 43.25
CA GLN A 253 59.60 3.52 43.16
C GLN A 253 59.93 4.26 41.85
N ARG A 254 61.14 4.11 41.31
CA ARG A 254 61.51 4.72 40.01
C ARG A 254 60.87 3.97 38.83
N GLU A 255 60.69 2.66 38.96
CA GLU A 255 60.03 1.80 37.98
C GLU A 255 58.51 2.01 37.97
N GLU A 256 57.89 2.13 39.14
CA GLU A 256 56.51 2.58 39.35
C GLU A 256 56.31 4.00 38.80
N GLU A 257 57.23 4.95 39.04
CA GLU A 257 57.14 6.29 38.47
C GLU A 257 57.32 6.28 36.93
N ARG A 258 58.16 5.39 36.40
CA ARG A 258 58.38 5.23 34.95
C ARG A 258 57.18 4.56 34.28
N ASN A 259 56.61 3.53 34.88
CA ASN A 259 55.39 2.85 34.45
C ASN A 259 54.18 3.76 34.61
N ARG A 260 54.08 4.54 35.68
CA ARG A 260 53.03 5.56 35.85
C ARG A 260 53.13 6.63 34.77
N LYS A 261 54.33 7.15 34.47
CA LYS A 261 54.53 8.10 33.35
C LYS A 261 54.30 7.45 31.98
N ALA A 262 54.56 6.16 31.83
CA ALA A 262 54.22 5.40 30.62
C ALA A 262 52.69 5.21 30.49
N VAL A 263 51.98 4.94 31.59
CA VAL A 263 50.51 4.82 31.65
C VAL A 263 49.83 6.17 31.48
N GLU A 264 50.33 7.24 32.07
CA GLU A 264 49.85 8.61 31.85
C GLU A 264 50.07 9.04 30.38
N LYS A 265 51.22 8.67 29.78
CA LYS A 265 51.49 8.92 28.35
C LYS A 265 50.69 8.00 27.41
N ALA A 266 50.38 6.78 27.82
CA ALA A 266 49.51 5.85 27.09
C ALA A 266 48.03 6.23 27.19
N ALA A 267 47.58 6.76 28.33
CA ALA A 267 46.25 7.33 28.49
C ALA A 267 46.10 8.61 27.65
N ALA A 268 47.14 9.45 27.61
CA ALA A 268 47.19 10.63 26.73
C ALA A 268 47.15 10.24 25.24
N SER A 269 47.87 9.18 24.82
CA SER A 269 47.78 8.71 23.43
C SER A 269 46.48 7.96 23.13
N GLN A 270 45.87 7.25 24.08
CA GLN A 270 44.54 6.64 23.93
C GLN A 270 43.40 7.66 23.84
N GLN A 271 43.62 8.92 24.23
CA GLN A 271 42.69 10.02 23.97
C GLN A 271 42.90 10.70 22.60
N SER A 272 43.95 10.34 21.85
CA SER A 272 44.14 10.77 20.47
C SER A 272 43.88 9.62 19.49
N HIS A 273 42.87 9.76 18.63
CA HIS A 273 42.45 8.77 17.63
C HIS A 273 41.90 7.42 18.16
N LYS A 274 40.80 7.47 18.93
CA LYS A 274 39.75 6.48 18.68
C LYS A 274 39.04 6.80 17.36
N SER A 275 38.67 5.77 16.61
CA SER A 275 37.95 5.91 15.35
C SER A 275 36.45 6.11 15.58
N ALA A 276 35.71 6.44 14.52
CA ALA A 276 34.25 6.48 14.58
C ALA A 276 33.61 5.08 14.67
N ALA A 277 34.35 4.00 14.38
CA ALA A 277 33.84 2.63 14.47
C ALA A 277 33.82 2.13 15.93
N ASP A 278 34.79 2.54 16.75
CA ASP A 278 34.94 2.08 18.14
C ASP A 278 33.80 2.54 19.09
N GLU A 279 32.92 3.43 18.62
CA GLU A 279 31.69 3.85 19.32
C GLU A 279 30.41 3.18 18.77
N GLU A 280 30.44 2.56 17.59
CA GLU A 280 29.24 1.98 16.95
C GLU A 280 28.93 0.54 17.41
N ASP A 281 29.90 -0.16 18.00
CA ASP A 281 29.75 -1.49 18.62
C ASP A 281 29.78 -1.44 20.17
N MET A 282 29.56 -0.26 20.78
CA MET A 282 29.46 -0.08 22.23
C MET A 282 28.16 -0.69 22.80
N ASP A 283 28.14 -1.07 24.08
CA ASP A 283 26.88 -1.44 24.75
C ASP A 283 25.91 -0.24 24.84
N PRO A 284 24.59 -0.40 24.57
CA PRO A 284 23.63 0.70 24.64
C PRO A 284 23.53 1.40 26.00
N THR A 285 23.66 0.66 27.10
CA THR A 285 23.65 1.19 28.48
C THR A 285 24.90 2.02 28.75
N GLN A 286 26.07 1.49 28.35
CA GLN A 286 27.34 2.20 28.45
C GLN A 286 27.36 3.46 27.56
N TYR A 287 26.75 3.41 26.37
CA TYR A 287 26.55 4.58 25.52
C TYR A 287 25.69 5.63 26.22
N TYR A 288 24.52 5.26 26.74
CA TYR A 288 23.62 6.14 27.50
C TYR A 288 24.34 6.82 28.68
N GLU A 289 25.08 6.05 29.48
CA GLU A 289 25.89 6.59 30.58
C GLU A 289 26.92 7.62 30.09
N ASN A 290 27.62 7.33 29.00
CA ASN A 290 28.63 8.23 28.44
C ASN A 290 28.00 9.52 27.87
N ARG A 291 26.80 9.44 27.27
CA ARG A 291 26.03 10.62 26.87
C ARG A 291 25.59 11.44 28.10
N LEU A 292 25.11 10.80 29.16
CA LEU A 292 24.70 11.47 30.40
C LEU A 292 25.87 12.18 31.10
N LYS A 293 27.04 11.52 31.19
CA LYS A 293 28.28 12.12 31.72
C LYS A 293 28.69 13.36 30.91
N TYR A 294 28.65 13.28 29.58
CA TYR A 294 28.93 14.42 28.69
C TYR A 294 27.94 15.59 28.87
N VAL A 295 26.63 15.31 28.90
CA VAL A 295 25.59 16.35 29.04
C VAL A 295 25.65 17.03 30.41
N ASN A 296 26.03 16.30 31.46
CA ASN A 296 26.23 16.89 32.79
C ASN A 296 27.54 17.71 32.88
N ALA A 297 28.60 17.32 32.17
CA ALA A 297 29.81 18.15 32.04
C ALA A 297 29.51 19.50 31.37
N LEU A 298 28.72 19.52 30.28
CA LEU A 298 28.29 20.78 29.65
C LEU A 298 27.56 21.71 30.63
N LYS A 299 26.64 21.17 31.44
CA LYS A 299 25.93 21.95 32.48
C LYS A 299 26.89 22.51 33.53
N ALA A 300 27.87 21.72 33.96
CA ALA A 300 28.89 22.15 34.93
C ALA A 300 29.83 23.25 34.36
N GLU A 301 30.07 23.22 33.05
CA GLU A 301 30.77 24.30 32.31
C GLU A 301 29.90 25.56 32.08
N GLY A 302 28.68 25.62 32.63
CA GLY A 302 27.73 26.72 32.43
C GLY A 302 27.11 26.78 31.03
N LYS A 303 27.33 25.77 30.18
CA LYS A 303 26.73 25.67 28.85
C LYS A 303 25.35 25.05 28.96
N ASN A 304 24.38 25.59 28.23
CA ASN A 304 23.04 25.00 28.15
C ASN A 304 22.92 24.04 26.94
N PRO A 305 22.87 22.71 27.12
CA PRO A 305 22.64 21.75 26.04
C PRO A 305 21.18 21.68 25.56
N TYR A 306 20.26 22.41 26.20
CA TYR A 306 18.83 22.53 25.87
C TYR A 306 18.43 24.02 25.74
N PRO A 307 18.93 24.75 24.72
CA PRO A 307 18.59 26.16 24.52
C PRO A 307 17.08 26.37 24.31
N HIS A 308 16.50 27.34 25.04
CA HIS A 308 15.06 27.64 25.03
C HIS A 308 14.46 27.91 23.65
N TYR A 309 15.23 28.45 22.71
CA TYR A 309 14.75 28.83 21.38
C TYR A 309 15.87 28.87 20.33
N PHE A 310 15.54 28.49 19.10
CA PHE A 310 16.39 28.67 17.92
C PHE A 310 15.54 29.18 16.75
N LYS A 311 15.81 30.41 16.27
CA LYS A 311 15.07 31.03 15.17
C LYS A 311 15.46 30.43 13.83
N ARG A 312 14.76 29.37 13.40
CA ARG A 312 14.82 28.80 12.05
C ARG A 312 14.28 29.79 11.00
N THR A 313 14.93 29.94 9.85
CA THR A 313 14.45 30.79 8.73
C THR A 313 13.42 30.06 7.86
N MET A 314 13.64 28.77 7.61
CA MET A 314 12.76 27.93 6.77
C MET A 314 12.86 26.44 7.13
N THR A 315 11.88 25.65 6.70
CA THR A 315 11.95 24.18 6.79
C THR A 315 12.96 23.61 5.77
N ILE A 316 13.41 22.38 5.98
CA ILE A 316 14.30 21.70 5.03
C ILE A 316 13.65 21.47 3.65
N PRO A 317 12.37 21.08 3.51
CA PRO A 317 11.69 21.08 2.22
C PRO A 317 11.73 22.44 1.51
N GLN A 318 11.40 23.53 2.20
CA GLN A 318 11.49 24.88 1.65
C GLN A 318 12.92 25.25 1.22
N PHE A 319 13.95 24.81 1.96
CA PHE A 319 15.35 25.00 1.56
C PHE A 319 15.71 24.18 0.31
N ILE A 320 15.25 22.94 0.21
CA ILE A 320 15.45 22.06 -0.96
C ILE A 320 14.74 22.65 -2.20
N ASP A 321 13.50 23.13 -2.06
CA ASP A 321 12.74 23.68 -3.18
C ASP A 321 13.26 25.08 -3.59
N LYS A 322 13.76 25.89 -2.65
CA LYS A 322 14.37 27.21 -2.92
C LYS A 322 15.77 27.13 -3.54
N TYR A 323 16.61 26.17 -3.11
CA TYR A 323 18.02 26.09 -3.50
C TYR A 323 18.41 24.84 -4.32
N GLY A 324 17.48 23.93 -4.58
CA GLY A 324 17.72 22.74 -5.41
C GLY A 324 18.16 23.04 -6.84
N GLY A 325 17.81 24.23 -7.37
CA GLY A 325 18.18 24.70 -8.70
C GLY A 325 19.62 25.23 -8.87
N LEU A 326 20.41 25.33 -7.80
CA LEU A 326 21.79 25.85 -7.87
C LEU A 326 22.68 25.03 -8.82
N ARG A 327 23.73 25.66 -9.36
CA ARG A 327 24.75 25.05 -10.22
C ARG A 327 25.74 24.21 -9.39
N LEU A 328 26.55 23.40 -10.07
CA LEU A 328 27.62 22.63 -9.42
C LEU A 328 28.67 23.57 -8.80
N GLU A 329 29.15 23.23 -7.60
CA GLU A 329 30.05 24.07 -6.77
C GLU A 329 29.57 25.50 -6.41
N GLU A 330 28.36 25.91 -6.80
CA GLU A 330 27.82 27.24 -6.50
C GLU A 330 27.59 27.41 -4.98
N ARG A 331 27.91 28.61 -4.47
CA ARG A 331 27.81 29.00 -3.05
C ARG A 331 27.30 30.43 -2.96
N LEU A 332 26.26 30.67 -2.16
CA LEU A 332 25.71 32.01 -1.95
C LEU A 332 26.16 32.54 -0.59
N GLU A 333 27.45 32.84 -0.44
CA GLU A 333 28.05 33.20 0.86
C GLU A 333 27.49 34.51 1.45
N ASP A 334 26.86 35.34 0.61
CA ASP A 334 26.04 36.52 0.96
C ASP A 334 24.76 36.17 1.72
N ARG A 335 24.19 34.98 1.47
CA ARG A 335 22.96 34.51 2.12
C ARG A 335 23.31 33.77 3.39
N THR A 336 22.60 34.11 4.47
CA THR A 336 22.66 33.36 5.73
C THR A 336 21.25 32.87 6.07
N GLU A 337 21.11 31.56 6.18
CA GLU A 337 19.88 30.83 6.46
C GLU A 337 20.07 30.03 7.75
N ASN A 338 19.01 29.89 8.55
CA ASN A 338 19.05 29.12 9.79
C ASN A 338 18.18 27.87 9.62
N LEU A 339 18.78 26.69 9.58
CA LEU A 339 18.08 25.40 9.56
C LEU A 339 18.16 24.71 10.93
N ALA A 340 17.28 23.75 11.18
CA ALA A 340 17.34 22.89 12.36
C ALA A 340 16.75 21.51 12.06
N GLY A 341 17.39 20.45 12.55
CA GLY A 341 17.04 19.06 12.24
C GLY A 341 17.77 18.04 13.10
N ARG A 342 17.53 16.75 12.84
CA ARG A 342 18.20 15.63 13.53
C ARG A 342 19.36 15.08 12.68
N ILE A 343 20.50 14.82 13.31
CA ILE A 343 21.62 14.11 12.68
C ILE A 343 21.26 12.64 12.54
N MET A 344 21.07 12.18 11.30
CA MET A 344 20.75 10.77 11.04
C MET A 344 22.00 9.95 10.69
N PHE A 345 23.04 10.58 10.15
CA PHE A 345 24.35 9.97 9.87
C PHE A 345 25.47 11.02 9.93
N LYS A 346 26.69 10.59 10.30
CA LYS A 346 27.89 11.42 10.47
C LYS A 346 29.08 10.70 9.83
N ARG A 347 29.77 11.33 8.89
CA ARG A 347 31.06 10.85 8.34
C ARG A 347 32.15 11.92 8.51
N THR A 348 33.39 11.47 8.63
CA THR A 348 34.57 12.33 8.72
C THR A 348 35.44 12.07 7.49
N SER A 349 35.83 13.13 6.77
CA SER A 349 36.74 13.03 5.60
C SER A 349 38.14 13.54 5.90
N SER A 350 38.31 14.38 6.92
CA SER A 350 39.58 14.74 7.55
C SER A 350 39.31 15.32 8.94
N SER A 351 40.35 15.60 9.73
CA SER A 351 40.21 16.33 11.01
C SER A 351 39.62 17.75 10.89
N ARG A 352 39.47 18.27 9.66
CA ARG A 352 38.89 19.59 9.36
C ARG A 352 37.64 19.52 8.46
N LEU A 353 37.22 18.34 8.02
CA LEU A 353 36.07 18.19 7.12
C LEU A 353 35.19 17.03 7.57
N PHE A 354 34.02 17.39 8.06
CA PHE A 354 32.94 16.48 8.41
C PHE A 354 31.87 16.55 7.30
N PHE A 355 30.98 15.57 7.27
CA PHE A 355 29.72 15.64 6.55
C PHE A 355 28.63 14.99 7.42
N TYR A 356 27.66 15.77 7.87
CA TYR A 356 26.44 15.24 8.48
C TYR A 356 25.36 15.04 7.41
N ASP A 357 24.89 13.80 7.29
CA ASP A 357 23.60 13.50 6.63
C ASP A 357 22.50 13.88 7.64
N LEU A 358 22.33 15.18 7.74
CA LEU A 358 21.29 15.87 8.47
C LEU A 358 20.09 16.05 7.56
N ARG A 359 18.92 16.23 8.18
CA ARG A 359 17.95 17.16 7.60
C ARG A 359 18.51 18.59 7.82
N GLY A 360 19.46 19.00 6.96
CA GLY A 360 20.19 20.29 6.91
C GLY A 360 21.54 20.35 7.68
N GLY A 361 22.71 20.30 7.00
CA GLY A 361 24.09 20.31 7.55
C GLY A 361 24.67 21.70 7.90
N ASP A 362 25.97 22.05 7.75
CA ASP A 362 27.24 21.49 8.31
C ASP A 362 28.43 22.50 8.21
N ASP A 363 29.27 22.70 9.27
CA ASP A 363 30.69 23.17 9.30
C ASP A 363 31.22 23.43 10.75
N ALA A 364 32.56 23.49 10.91
CA ALA A 364 33.27 22.89 12.04
C ALA A 364 33.89 23.83 13.11
N LYS A 365 33.47 23.60 14.36
CA LYS A 365 34.30 23.77 15.58
C LYS A 365 33.84 22.95 16.80
N PHE A 366 32.58 22.52 16.83
CA PHE A 366 31.97 21.69 17.90
C PHE A 366 31.87 20.18 17.58
N HIS A 367 32.36 19.73 16.42
CA HIS A 367 31.95 18.47 15.79
C HIS A 367 32.44 17.16 16.43
N SER A 368 33.45 17.16 17.30
CA SER A 368 33.89 15.93 17.98
C SER A 368 32.77 15.33 18.83
N ASN A 369 32.06 16.19 19.57
CA ASN A 369 31.22 15.78 20.70
C ASN A 369 29.76 15.55 20.30
N VAL A 370 29.30 16.20 19.22
CA VAL A 370 27.97 15.99 18.63
C VAL A 370 27.90 14.62 17.96
N LYS A 371 26.86 13.84 18.26
CA LYS A 371 26.71 12.44 17.85
C LYS A 371 25.52 12.23 16.90
N ARG A 372 25.38 10.99 16.42
CA ARG A 372 24.19 10.51 15.71
C ARG A 372 22.97 10.59 16.65
N GLY A 373 21.82 10.97 16.10
CA GLY A 373 20.56 11.15 16.84
C GLY A 373 20.35 12.57 17.41
N ASP A 374 21.39 13.37 17.61
CA ASP A 374 21.26 14.71 18.21
C ASP A 374 20.38 15.66 17.35
N LEU A 375 19.60 16.53 18.01
CA LEU A 375 18.92 17.66 17.39
C LEU A 375 19.82 18.88 17.43
N VAL A 376 19.99 19.53 16.27
CA VAL A 376 20.93 20.64 16.08
C VAL A 376 20.31 21.76 15.26
N GLY A 377 20.81 22.98 15.47
CA GLY A 377 20.44 24.21 14.78
C GLY A 377 21.68 24.82 14.15
N ILE A 378 21.60 25.25 12.90
CA ILE A 378 22.77 25.63 12.11
C ILE A 378 22.45 26.90 11.33
N LYS A 379 23.30 27.91 11.46
CA LYS A 379 23.26 29.14 10.65
C LYS A 379 24.38 29.05 9.62
N GLY A 380 24.06 29.19 8.35
CA GLY A 380 25.01 28.96 7.27
C GLY A 380 24.54 29.50 5.93
N PHE A 381 25.31 29.23 4.87
CA PHE A 381 25.00 29.69 3.51
C PHE A 381 24.70 28.51 2.58
N PRO A 382 23.72 28.63 1.66
CA PRO A 382 23.35 27.55 0.74
C PRO A 382 24.39 27.38 -0.37
N GLY A 383 24.55 26.15 -0.84
CA GLY A 383 25.38 25.83 -2.00
C GLY A 383 25.35 24.35 -2.39
N LYS A 384 26.10 23.96 -3.42
CA LYS A 384 26.30 22.55 -3.81
C LYS A 384 27.75 22.12 -3.66
N THR A 385 27.96 20.86 -3.32
CA THR A 385 29.30 20.25 -3.32
C THR A 385 29.76 19.90 -4.74
N ARG A 386 31.02 19.47 -4.88
CA ARG A 386 31.60 18.87 -6.10
C ARG A 386 30.82 17.69 -6.68
N ARG A 387 29.94 17.08 -5.88
CA ARG A 387 29.11 15.93 -6.27
C ARG A 387 27.65 16.32 -6.59
N GLY A 388 27.36 17.62 -6.67
CA GLY A 388 26.00 18.14 -6.88
C GLY A 388 25.10 18.09 -5.64
N GLU A 389 25.61 17.57 -4.51
CA GLU A 389 24.88 17.42 -3.26
C GLU A 389 24.52 18.81 -2.69
N LEU A 390 23.22 19.15 -2.65
CA LEU A 390 22.73 20.38 -2.02
C LEU A 390 23.07 20.37 -0.53
N SER A 391 23.71 21.44 -0.07
CA SER A 391 24.21 21.61 1.28
C SER A 391 23.91 23.01 1.81
N ILE A 392 23.98 23.17 3.13
CA ILE A 392 24.20 24.47 3.77
C ILE A 392 25.57 24.38 4.46
N PHE A 393 26.40 25.39 4.26
CA PHE A 393 27.74 25.50 4.82
C PHE A 393 27.68 26.40 6.05
N SER A 394 27.95 25.84 7.23
CA SER A 394 27.75 26.52 8.51
C SER A 394 28.73 27.68 8.71
N LYS A 395 28.22 28.74 9.32
CA LYS A 395 29.01 29.78 10.02
C LYS A 395 28.91 29.57 11.54
N GLU A 396 27.79 29.03 12.03
CA GLU A 396 27.51 28.77 13.45
C GLU A 396 26.70 27.48 13.66
N PHE A 397 27.13 26.61 14.58
CA PHE A 397 26.51 25.31 14.85
C PHE A 397 26.09 25.19 16.33
N TYR A 398 24.86 24.76 16.58
CA TYR A 398 24.24 24.68 17.91
C TYR A 398 23.70 23.27 18.20
N LEU A 399 23.99 22.76 19.39
CA LEU A 399 23.24 21.63 19.96
C LEU A 399 21.90 22.15 20.51
N LEU A 400 20.77 21.56 20.11
CA LEU A 400 19.42 21.94 20.57
C LEU A 400 18.83 20.91 21.53
N SER A 401 19.09 19.63 21.30
CA SER A 401 18.88 18.57 22.29
C SER A 401 19.83 17.40 21.98
N PRO A 402 20.67 16.97 22.93
CA PRO A 402 21.34 15.68 22.81
C PRO A 402 20.31 14.53 22.74
N TYR A 403 20.70 13.47 22.06
CA TYR A 403 20.03 12.16 22.07
C TYR A 403 20.86 11.21 22.94
N PHE A 404 20.23 10.34 23.74
CA PHE A 404 20.97 9.57 24.76
C PHE A 404 21.28 8.15 24.32
N ASP A 405 20.38 7.54 23.57
CA ASP A 405 20.50 6.14 23.13
C ASP A 405 21.31 6.02 21.83
N MET A 406 21.58 4.79 21.41
CA MET A 406 22.03 4.52 20.05
C MET A 406 20.82 4.38 19.11
N LEU A 407 20.81 5.12 17.99
CA LEU A 407 19.80 4.89 16.96
C LEU A 407 19.98 3.47 16.38
N PRO A 408 18.92 2.64 16.30
CA PRO A 408 18.98 1.33 15.69
C PRO A 408 19.68 1.29 14.33
N ARG A 409 20.33 0.16 14.08
CA ARG A 409 21.07 -0.16 12.86
C ARG A 409 20.94 -1.66 12.63
N GLN A 410 20.58 -2.04 11.41
CA GLN A 410 20.72 -3.43 11.00
C GLN A 410 22.21 -3.72 10.84
N LYS A 411 22.74 -4.71 11.59
CA LYS A 411 24.08 -5.24 11.32
C LYS A 411 24.13 -5.64 9.84
N ALA A 412 25.17 -5.21 9.14
CA ALA A 412 25.27 -5.48 7.71
C ALA A 412 25.37 -7.00 7.51
N VAL A 413 24.40 -7.58 6.80
CA VAL A 413 24.54 -8.94 6.26
C VAL A 413 25.83 -8.95 5.43
N PRO A 414 26.74 -9.92 5.61
CA PRO A 414 27.97 -9.99 4.83
C PRO A 414 27.61 -10.01 3.35
N ALA A 415 28.00 -8.96 2.63
CA ALA A 415 27.38 -8.64 1.36
C ALA A 415 27.67 -9.70 0.29
N SER A 416 26.61 -10.19 -0.35
CA SER A 416 26.68 -10.67 -1.73
C SER A 416 27.39 -9.60 -2.57
N LYS A 417 28.46 -9.98 -3.28
CA LYS A 417 29.45 -9.03 -3.83
C LYS A 417 28.89 -8.04 -4.86
N ASP A 418 27.67 -8.26 -5.33
CA ASP A 418 27.05 -7.59 -6.48
C ASP A 418 26.12 -6.41 -6.13
N LEU A 419 25.96 -6.08 -4.84
CA LEU A 419 25.21 -4.88 -4.40
C LEU A 419 25.94 -3.59 -4.77
N LYS A 420 25.72 -3.13 -6.01
CA LYS A 420 26.13 -1.81 -6.50
C LYS A 420 25.65 -0.72 -5.54
N LYS A 421 26.57 0.01 -4.93
CA LYS A 421 26.27 1.21 -4.14
C LYS A 421 25.46 2.19 -5.00
N SER A 422 24.27 2.57 -4.54
CA SER A 422 23.50 3.63 -5.20
C SER A 422 24.24 4.96 -5.03
N GLU A 423 24.87 5.45 -6.09
CA GLU A 423 25.64 6.69 -6.07
C GLU A 423 24.74 7.94 -6.07
N ASN A 424 23.46 7.78 -6.44
CA ASN A 424 22.47 8.85 -6.53
C ASN A 424 21.84 9.15 -5.16
N TRP A 425 22.53 9.94 -4.34
CA TRP A 425 21.96 10.54 -3.12
C TRP A 425 20.93 11.63 -3.46
N VAL A 426 19.83 11.68 -2.69
CA VAL A 426 18.74 12.64 -2.86
C VAL A 426 18.67 13.58 -1.65
N PRO A 427 18.64 14.92 -1.83
CA PRO A 427 18.53 15.86 -0.73
C PRO A 427 17.35 15.58 0.21
N GLY A 428 17.63 15.52 1.51
CA GLY A 428 16.63 15.23 2.56
C GLY A 428 16.45 13.74 2.91
N CYS A 429 17.00 12.83 2.10
CA CYS A 429 17.11 11.41 2.41
C CYS A 429 18.47 11.09 3.06
N THR A 430 18.51 10.02 3.85
CA THR A 430 19.75 9.47 4.42
C THR A 430 20.47 8.59 3.42
N ARG A 431 21.81 8.64 3.38
CA ARG A 431 22.64 7.58 2.78
C ARG A 431 22.35 6.24 3.44
N ASN A 432 22.30 5.19 2.62
CA ASN A 432 22.02 3.80 3.03
C ASN A 432 20.77 3.69 3.94
N PRO A 433 19.58 4.14 3.50
CA PRO A 433 18.39 4.15 4.35
C PRO A 433 18.04 2.75 4.89
N GLU A 434 18.25 1.71 4.07
CA GLU A 434 18.07 0.29 4.41
C GLU A 434 18.82 -0.16 5.67
N ALA A 435 20.00 0.40 5.94
CA ALA A 435 20.80 0.07 7.12
C ALA A 435 20.17 0.57 8.45
N TYR A 436 19.17 1.46 8.36
CA TYR A 436 18.57 2.15 9.48
C TYR A 436 17.04 2.05 9.53
N ILE A 437 16.44 1.16 8.73
CA ILE A 437 15.02 0.79 8.86
C ILE A 437 14.84 0.00 10.17
N LEU A 438 13.88 0.40 11.00
CA LEU A 438 13.44 -0.39 12.16
C LEU A 438 12.40 -1.40 11.68
N LYS A 439 12.69 -2.70 11.78
CA LYS A 439 11.82 -3.78 11.27
C LYS A 439 10.91 -4.41 12.34
N ASP A 440 11.37 -4.46 13.58
CA ASP A 440 10.67 -5.14 14.67
C ASP A 440 9.33 -4.47 15.01
N GLN A 441 8.21 -5.17 14.78
CA GLN A 441 6.87 -4.61 14.97
C GLN A 441 6.60 -4.17 16.42
N GLU A 442 7.06 -4.93 17.42
CA GLU A 442 6.80 -4.59 18.83
C GLU A 442 7.47 -3.27 19.23
N THR A 443 8.76 -3.11 18.92
CA THR A 443 9.49 -1.85 19.15
C THR A 443 8.85 -0.70 18.37
N ARG A 444 8.41 -0.93 17.12
CA ARG A 444 7.76 0.12 16.31
C ARG A 444 6.43 0.60 16.89
N TYR A 445 5.64 -0.31 17.46
CA TYR A 445 4.36 0.04 18.08
C TYR A 445 4.57 0.72 19.44
N ARG A 446 5.43 0.16 20.30
CA ARG A 446 5.73 0.72 21.65
C ARG A 446 6.50 2.05 21.57
N GLN A 447 7.41 2.18 20.62
CA GLN A 447 8.26 3.37 20.42
C GLN A 447 7.95 4.05 19.08
N ARG A 448 6.68 4.40 18.84
CA ARG A 448 6.24 5.03 17.57
C ARG A 448 7.02 6.31 17.20
N HIS A 449 7.57 7.01 18.18
CA HIS A 449 8.46 8.16 17.94
C HIS A 449 9.78 7.78 17.23
N LEU A 450 10.31 6.58 17.50
CA LEU A 450 11.51 6.03 16.87
C LEU A 450 11.19 5.48 15.48
N ASP A 451 10.05 4.80 15.33
CA ASP A 451 9.47 4.39 14.04
C ASP A 451 9.32 5.60 13.10
N LEU A 452 8.66 6.68 13.53
CA LEU A 452 8.49 7.95 12.78
C LEU A 452 9.80 8.73 12.50
N MET A 453 10.91 8.35 13.14
CA MET A 453 12.24 8.91 12.91
C MET A 453 13.06 8.13 11.88
N LEU A 454 12.82 6.82 11.75
CA LEU A 454 13.59 5.91 10.91
C LEU A 454 12.83 5.51 9.63
N ASN A 455 11.54 5.21 9.76
CA ASN A 455 10.66 4.71 8.72
C ASN A 455 9.79 5.87 8.19
N VAL A 456 10.18 6.45 7.06
CA VAL A 456 9.60 7.71 6.52
C VAL A 456 8.20 7.48 5.96
N GLU A 457 7.92 6.27 5.50
CA GLU A 457 6.62 5.79 5.02
C GLU A 457 5.52 5.86 6.07
N VAL A 458 5.80 5.52 7.34
CA VAL A 458 4.83 5.53 8.44
C VAL A 458 4.19 6.92 8.60
N ARG A 459 5.00 7.99 8.43
CA ARG A 459 4.50 9.36 8.46
C ARG A 459 3.48 9.63 7.36
N LYS A 460 3.70 9.11 6.14
CA LYS A 460 2.75 9.26 5.03
C LYS A 460 1.43 8.60 5.35
N VAL A 461 1.43 7.50 6.11
CA VAL A 461 0.22 6.78 6.49
C VAL A 461 -0.59 7.56 7.55
N PHE A 462 0.06 8.23 8.50
CA PHE A 462 -0.60 9.25 9.34
C PHE A 462 -1.10 10.46 8.55
N GLU A 463 -0.33 10.97 7.57
CA GLU A 463 -0.77 12.05 6.67
C GLU A 463 -2.00 11.63 5.83
N THR A 464 -2.07 10.37 5.39
CA THR A 464 -3.25 9.81 4.70
C THR A 464 -4.44 9.68 5.65
N ARG A 465 -4.24 9.20 6.90
CA ARG A 465 -5.32 9.18 7.91
C ARG A 465 -5.98 10.55 8.07
N THR A 466 -5.16 11.59 8.21
CA THR A 466 -5.65 12.97 8.37
C THR A 466 -6.49 13.40 7.17
N LYS A 467 -6.04 13.10 5.94
CA LYS A 467 -6.78 13.40 4.70
C LYS A 467 -8.08 12.63 4.59
N VAL A 468 -8.10 11.34 4.95
CA VAL A 468 -9.33 10.52 4.93
C VAL A 468 -10.39 11.12 5.85
N ILE A 469 -10.02 11.49 7.08
CA ILE A 469 -10.94 12.14 8.03
C ILE A 469 -11.40 13.51 7.49
N GLN A 470 -10.50 14.31 6.94
CA GLN A 470 -10.84 15.61 6.31
C GLN A 470 -11.77 15.47 5.10
N TYR A 471 -11.62 14.41 4.30
CA TYR A 471 -12.48 14.11 3.17
C TYR A 471 -13.89 13.75 3.63
N VAL A 472 -14.02 12.84 4.59
CA VAL A 472 -15.32 12.38 5.10
C VAL A 472 -16.11 13.54 5.70
N ARG A 473 -15.46 14.42 6.50
CA ARG A 473 -16.08 15.68 6.94
C ARG A 473 -16.57 16.51 5.75
N SER A 474 -15.63 16.89 4.87
CA SER A 474 -15.94 17.74 3.72
C SER A 474 -17.06 17.17 2.84
N PHE A 475 -17.17 15.85 2.70
CA PHE A 475 -18.23 15.20 1.94
C PHE A 475 -19.61 15.37 2.60
N LEU A 476 -19.71 15.10 3.91
CA LEU A 476 -20.95 15.22 4.68
C LEU A 476 -21.36 16.69 4.88
N ASP A 477 -20.40 17.59 5.12
CA ASP A 477 -20.62 19.03 5.22
C ASP A 477 -21.23 19.59 3.91
N ASN A 478 -20.72 19.16 2.75
CA ASN A 478 -21.27 19.55 1.43
C ASN A 478 -22.65 18.95 1.14
N LEU A 479 -23.08 17.92 1.89
CA LEU A 479 -24.43 17.35 1.86
C LEU A 479 -25.36 17.96 2.94
N ASN A 480 -24.90 19.02 3.63
CA ASN A 480 -25.58 19.73 4.72
C ASN A 480 -25.86 18.84 5.95
N PHE A 481 -24.96 17.91 6.28
CA PHE A 481 -24.93 17.29 7.60
C PHE A 481 -24.28 18.21 8.63
N ILE A 482 -24.66 18.05 9.90
CA ILE A 482 -24.08 18.76 11.05
C ILE A 482 -23.16 17.79 11.80
N GLU A 483 -21.88 18.16 11.99
CA GLU A 483 -20.99 17.41 12.88
C GLU A 483 -21.39 17.65 14.34
N VAL A 484 -21.51 16.57 15.12
CA VAL A 484 -21.92 16.58 16.53
C VAL A 484 -21.02 15.69 17.37
N GLU A 485 -20.98 15.93 18.69
CA GLU A 485 -20.29 15.09 19.67
C GLU A 485 -21.32 14.50 20.65
N THR A 486 -21.42 13.17 20.71
CA THR A 486 -22.33 12.45 21.63
C THR A 486 -21.59 11.88 22.85
N PRO A 487 -22.28 11.53 23.96
CA PRO A 487 -21.62 11.04 25.17
C PRO A 487 -20.79 9.77 24.94
N ILE A 488 -19.52 9.81 25.35
CA ILE A 488 -18.62 8.65 25.39
C ILE A 488 -18.89 7.76 26.61
N LEU A 489 -19.42 8.33 27.71
CA LEU A 489 -19.75 7.65 28.95
C LEU A 489 -21.27 7.51 29.11
N ASN A 490 -21.76 6.27 29.08
CA ASN A 490 -23.18 5.94 29.10
C ASN A 490 -23.56 5.18 30.39
N THR A 491 -24.78 5.40 30.87
CA THR A 491 -25.42 4.52 31.87
C THR A 491 -25.69 3.14 31.26
N THR A 492 -26.37 3.10 30.12
CA THR A 492 -26.67 1.90 29.33
C THR A 492 -25.89 1.93 28.01
N PRO A 493 -25.05 0.92 27.70
CA PRO A 493 -24.38 0.81 26.41
C PRO A 493 -25.31 0.16 25.36
N GLY A 494 -25.30 0.67 24.13
CA GLY A 494 -26.11 0.21 23.01
C GLY A 494 -25.58 0.76 21.68
N GLY A 495 -26.27 0.49 20.57
CA GLY A 495 -25.84 0.84 19.21
C GLY A 495 -24.85 -0.13 18.55
N ALA A 496 -24.54 -1.25 19.21
CA ALA A 496 -23.83 -2.38 18.64
C ALA A 496 -24.11 -3.63 19.47
N ALA A 497 -23.97 -4.81 18.87
CA ALA A 497 -23.69 -6.05 19.62
C ALA A 497 -22.17 -6.08 19.86
N ALA A 498 -21.74 -5.80 21.08
CA ALA A 498 -20.34 -5.64 21.46
C ALA A 498 -20.16 -5.61 22.98
N ARG A 499 -19.02 -6.11 23.48
CA ARG A 499 -18.74 -6.09 24.93
C ARG A 499 -18.26 -4.70 25.36
N PRO A 500 -18.93 -3.99 26.28
CA PRO A 500 -18.50 -2.66 26.71
C PRO A 500 -17.31 -2.71 27.69
N PHE A 501 -16.54 -1.63 27.75
CA PHE A 501 -15.68 -1.34 28.90
C PHE A 501 -16.50 -0.71 30.03
N VAL A 502 -16.25 -1.13 31.27
CA VAL A 502 -16.94 -0.66 32.48
C VAL A 502 -16.03 0.28 33.27
N THR A 503 -16.58 1.38 33.78
CA THR A 503 -15.92 2.32 34.68
C THR A 503 -16.88 2.80 35.78
N HIS A 504 -16.41 3.69 36.66
CA HIS A 504 -17.18 4.21 37.78
C HIS A 504 -16.98 5.71 37.95
N HIS A 505 -18.07 6.45 38.14
CA HIS A 505 -18.06 7.90 38.37
C HIS A 505 -18.15 8.18 39.87
N ASN A 506 -17.00 8.45 40.51
CA ASN A 506 -16.87 8.54 41.98
C ASN A 506 -17.90 9.47 42.66
N GLU A 507 -18.10 10.69 42.15
CA GLU A 507 -18.98 11.69 42.80
C GLU A 507 -20.46 11.32 42.73
N LEU A 508 -20.93 10.89 41.55
CA LEU A 508 -22.28 10.37 41.32
C LEU A 508 -22.47 8.92 41.83
N ASN A 509 -21.43 8.29 42.36
CA ASN A 509 -21.38 6.91 42.85
C ASN A 509 -22.08 5.88 41.93
N MET A 510 -21.89 6.00 40.62
CA MET A 510 -22.57 5.17 39.62
C MET A 510 -21.62 4.47 38.66
N ARG A 511 -22.02 3.28 38.18
CA ARG A 511 -21.36 2.58 37.09
C ARG A 511 -21.64 3.31 35.78
N GLN A 512 -20.62 3.46 34.94
CA GLN A 512 -20.73 3.95 33.58
C GLN A 512 -20.01 3.00 32.63
N HIS A 513 -20.33 3.10 31.35
CA HIS A 513 -19.78 2.27 30.28
C HIS A 513 -19.19 3.17 29.21
N LEU A 514 -18.03 2.81 28.65
CA LEU A 514 -17.57 3.46 27.42
C LEU A 514 -18.46 3.01 26.26
N ARG A 515 -18.85 3.94 25.37
CA ARG A 515 -19.74 3.64 24.26
C ARG A 515 -19.14 2.64 23.26
N ILE A 516 -20.01 1.79 22.73
CA ILE A 516 -19.72 0.82 21.66
C ILE A 516 -20.13 1.37 20.26
N ALA A 517 -21.07 2.32 20.23
CA ALA A 517 -21.40 3.22 19.12
C ALA A 517 -22.16 4.47 19.65
N PRO A 518 -22.21 5.60 18.91
CA PRO A 518 -23.03 6.79 19.17
C PRO A 518 -24.50 6.69 18.69
N GLU A 519 -24.82 5.74 17.80
CA GLU A 519 -26.12 5.50 17.15
C GLU A 519 -27.37 6.00 17.91
N LEU A 520 -27.61 5.51 19.14
CA LEU A 520 -28.84 5.81 19.88
C LEU A 520 -28.99 7.29 20.21
N TYR A 521 -27.88 8.03 20.37
CA TYR A 521 -27.91 9.49 20.53
C TYR A 521 -28.10 10.21 19.21
N LEU A 522 -27.49 9.74 18.12
CA LEU A 522 -27.65 10.36 16.81
C LEU A 522 -29.11 10.25 16.33
N LYS A 523 -29.78 9.11 16.55
CA LYS A 523 -31.24 8.97 16.36
C LYS A 523 -32.05 9.89 17.27
N ARG A 524 -31.67 10.09 18.55
CA ARG A 524 -32.30 11.08 19.45
C ARG A 524 -32.17 12.53 18.91
N LEU A 525 -31.09 12.88 18.22
CA LEU A 525 -30.95 14.20 17.58
C LEU A 525 -31.85 14.35 16.34
N VAL A 526 -32.02 13.29 15.54
CA VAL A 526 -32.97 13.28 14.41
C VAL A 526 -34.42 13.46 14.90
N ILE A 527 -34.81 12.79 16.01
CA ILE A 527 -36.09 13.01 16.70
C ILE A 527 -36.22 14.47 17.17
N GLY A 528 -35.12 15.09 17.61
CA GLY A 528 -35.04 16.52 17.94
C GLY A 528 -35.11 17.48 16.74
N GLY A 529 -35.31 16.98 15.51
CA GLY A 529 -35.42 17.77 14.29
C GLY A 529 -34.09 18.03 13.57
N MET A 530 -32.98 17.44 14.00
CA MET A 530 -31.71 17.53 13.28
C MET A 530 -31.66 16.48 12.16
N GLU A 531 -32.30 16.79 11.02
CA GLU A 531 -32.52 15.85 9.91
C GLU A 531 -31.26 15.19 9.32
N ARG A 532 -30.07 15.79 9.52
CA ARG A 532 -28.78 15.28 9.02
C ARG A 532 -27.69 15.52 10.05
N VAL A 533 -27.26 14.48 10.75
CA VAL A 533 -26.21 14.51 11.77
C VAL A 533 -25.12 13.49 11.51
N TYR A 534 -23.88 13.81 11.87
CA TYR A 534 -22.78 12.84 11.88
C TYR A 534 -21.78 13.06 13.01
N GLU A 535 -21.09 12.00 13.40
CA GLU A 535 -19.95 12.07 14.32
C GLU A 535 -18.77 11.26 13.75
N ILE A 536 -17.55 11.82 13.78
CA ILE A 536 -16.30 11.08 13.56
C ILE A 536 -15.61 10.89 14.91
N GLY A 537 -15.92 9.79 15.59
CA GLY A 537 -15.65 9.60 17.00
C GLY A 537 -14.93 8.28 17.34
N LYS A 538 -14.43 8.20 18.57
CA LYS A 538 -13.85 6.97 19.14
C LYS A 538 -14.96 6.06 19.69
N GLN A 539 -14.83 4.76 19.43
CA GLN A 539 -15.65 3.68 19.97
C GLN A 539 -14.76 2.70 20.75
N PHE A 540 -15.32 2.05 21.76
CA PHE A 540 -14.56 1.26 22.74
C PHE A 540 -15.19 -0.12 22.94
N ARG A 541 -14.50 -1.17 22.48
CA ARG A 541 -14.98 -2.55 22.57
C ARG A 541 -13.98 -3.45 23.30
N ASN A 542 -14.47 -4.16 24.31
CA ASN A 542 -13.70 -4.96 25.26
C ASN A 542 -13.53 -6.40 24.73
N GLU A 543 -12.94 -6.48 23.53
CA GLU A 543 -12.88 -7.67 22.68
C GLU A 543 -11.42 -8.11 22.42
N GLY A 544 -11.25 -9.16 21.61
CA GLY A 544 -9.93 -9.62 21.19
C GLY A 544 -9.17 -8.59 20.34
N ILE A 545 -7.84 -8.70 20.32
CA ILE A 545 -6.98 -7.81 19.52
C ILE A 545 -6.25 -8.62 18.44
N ASP A 546 -6.55 -8.38 17.18
CA ASP A 546 -6.00 -9.13 16.05
C ASP A 546 -5.30 -8.20 15.02
N LEU A 547 -5.51 -8.46 13.72
CA LEU A 547 -5.02 -7.66 12.59
C LEU A 547 -5.98 -6.52 12.22
N THR A 548 -7.26 -6.63 12.55
CA THR A 548 -8.35 -5.72 12.15
C THR A 548 -9.09 -5.11 13.34
N HIS A 549 -8.96 -5.69 14.53
CA HIS A 549 -9.60 -5.25 15.76
C HIS A 549 -8.59 -4.65 16.75
N ASN A 550 -8.95 -3.48 17.29
CA ASN A 550 -8.23 -2.79 18.36
C ASN A 550 -9.26 -2.25 19.38
N PRO A 551 -9.02 -2.32 20.71
CA PRO A 551 -10.07 -2.02 21.69
C PRO A 551 -10.59 -0.58 21.69
N GLU A 552 -9.84 0.34 21.11
CA GLU A 552 -10.30 1.69 20.75
C GLU A 552 -10.10 1.96 19.26
N PHE A 553 -11.17 2.20 18.51
CA PHE A 553 -11.16 2.46 17.07
C PHE A 553 -12.06 3.65 16.72
N THR A 554 -11.99 4.13 15.49
CA THR A 554 -12.63 5.35 15.03
C THR A 554 -13.67 5.01 13.98
N THR A 555 -14.93 5.38 14.22
CA THR A 555 -15.98 5.33 13.20
C THR A 555 -16.27 6.72 12.66
N CYS A 556 -16.82 6.78 11.47
CA CYS A 556 -17.73 7.86 11.10
C CYS A 556 -19.12 7.24 11.04
N GLU A 557 -20.08 7.83 11.76
CA GLU A 557 -21.48 7.44 11.71
C GLU A 557 -22.35 8.66 11.36
N PHE A 558 -23.31 8.48 10.46
CA PHE A 558 -24.25 9.52 10.06
C PHE A 558 -25.68 8.99 9.96
N TYR A 559 -26.64 9.89 10.20
CA TYR A 559 -28.08 9.60 10.17
C TYR A 559 -28.79 10.68 9.33
N MET A 560 -29.62 10.22 8.40
CA MET A 560 -30.23 11.04 7.35
C MET A 560 -31.73 10.79 7.27
N ALA A 561 -32.51 11.77 7.71
CA ALA A 561 -33.97 11.71 7.65
C ALA A 561 -34.48 11.74 6.20
N TYR A 562 -35.60 11.04 6.01
CA TYR A 562 -36.30 10.78 4.74
C TYR A 562 -35.50 10.00 3.69
N SER A 563 -34.45 9.28 4.11
CA SER A 563 -33.72 8.29 3.30
C SER A 563 -34.03 6.86 3.74
N ASP A 564 -33.85 5.91 2.82
CA ASP A 564 -33.80 4.47 3.09
C ASP A 564 -32.45 3.84 2.67
N TYR A 565 -32.25 2.55 2.95
CA TYR A 565 -30.98 1.87 2.65
C TYR A 565 -30.55 1.88 1.17
N ASN A 566 -31.46 2.14 0.23
CA ASN A 566 -31.12 2.35 -1.18
C ASN A 566 -30.44 3.70 -1.41
N ASP A 567 -30.91 4.79 -0.78
CA ASP A 567 -30.24 6.09 -0.84
C ASP A 567 -28.83 6.00 -0.26
N LEU A 568 -28.67 5.25 0.84
CA LEU A 568 -27.38 4.96 1.46
C LEU A 568 -26.48 4.09 0.56
N MET A 569 -27.05 3.12 -0.17
CA MET A 569 -26.32 2.37 -1.21
C MET A 569 -25.96 3.24 -2.42
N GLU A 570 -26.78 4.21 -2.83
CA GLU A 570 -26.45 5.16 -3.90
C GLU A 570 -25.38 6.18 -3.48
N LEU A 571 -25.33 6.56 -2.20
CA LEU A 571 -24.21 7.30 -1.60
C LEU A 571 -22.90 6.48 -1.53
N THR A 572 -22.96 5.15 -1.72
CA THR A 572 -21.83 4.22 -1.55
C THR A 572 -21.41 3.46 -2.84
N GLU A 573 -22.29 3.35 -3.84
CA GLU A 573 -22.09 2.93 -5.26
C GLU A 573 -21.32 1.60 -5.58
N GLU A 574 -21.76 0.41 -5.12
CA GLU A 574 -21.07 -0.87 -5.44
C GLU A 574 -22.00 -2.08 -5.73
N MET A 575 -21.39 -3.26 -6.00
CA MET A 575 -22.03 -4.55 -6.32
C MET A 575 -22.88 -5.11 -5.17
N ARG A 576 -23.93 -5.90 -5.43
CA ARG A 576 -24.88 -6.43 -4.41
C ARG A 576 -24.94 -7.97 -4.40
N LEU A 577 -25.03 -8.57 -3.21
CA LEU A 577 -25.32 -9.98 -2.93
C LEU A 577 -26.39 -10.08 -1.82
N ASP A 578 -27.44 -10.89 -2.00
CA ASP A 578 -28.45 -11.13 -0.96
C ASP A 578 -27.95 -12.19 0.03
N MET A 579 -27.99 -11.89 1.33
CA MET A 579 -27.26 -12.65 2.35
C MET A 579 -27.73 -14.10 2.48
N ILE A 580 -29.05 -14.33 2.57
CA ILE A 580 -29.58 -15.69 2.75
C ILE A 580 -29.54 -16.45 1.42
N GLU A 581 -29.98 -15.83 0.33
CA GLU A 581 -30.08 -16.49 -0.98
C GLU A 581 -28.71 -16.96 -1.50
N GLU A 582 -27.63 -16.17 -1.35
CA GLU A 582 -26.30 -16.62 -1.76
C GLU A 582 -25.65 -17.54 -0.72
N LEU A 583 -25.97 -17.45 0.58
CA LEU A 583 -25.44 -18.37 1.60
C LEU A 583 -25.98 -19.79 1.41
N GLU A 584 -27.29 -19.96 1.24
CA GLU A 584 -27.92 -21.27 0.99
C GLU A 584 -27.31 -21.94 -0.24
N LYS A 585 -27.23 -21.18 -1.33
CA LYS A 585 -26.69 -21.54 -2.64
C LYS A 585 -25.20 -21.85 -2.63
N GLU A 586 -24.41 -21.27 -1.72
CA GLU A 586 -22.99 -21.60 -1.55
C GLU A 586 -22.78 -22.85 -0.66
N ILE A 587 -23.57 -23.02 0.40
CA ILE A 587 -23.60 -24.26 1.17
C ILE A 587 -24.05 -25.44 0.28
N GLU A 588 -25.07 -25.25 -0.55
CA GLU A 588 -25.54 -26.24 -1.52
C GLU A 588 -24.45 -26.63 -2.53
N LYS A 589 -23.75 -25.64 -3.13
CA LYS A 589 -22.62 -25.89 -4.05
C LYS A 589 -21.54 -26.78 -3.43
N GLU A 590 -21.20 -26.60 -2.14
CA GLU A 590 -20.24 -27.47 -1.46
C GLU A 590 -20.79 -28.87 -1.19
N LEU A 591 -22.04 -28.99 -0.71
CA LEU A 591 -22.69 -30.29 -0.49
C LEU A 591 -22.81 -31.12 -1.77
N GLN A 592 -23.08 -30.46 -2.91
CA GLN A 592 -23.18 -31.10 -4.23
C GLN A 592 -21.83 -31.61 -4.78
N LYS A 593 -20.69 -31.26 -4.18
CA LYS A 593 -19.39 -31.90 -4.49
C LYS A 593 -19.31 -33.32 -3.93
N GLU A 594 -19.96 -33.60 -2.81
CA GLU A 594 -20.06 -34.94 -2.22
C GLU A 594 -21.19 -35.75 -2.83
N ASP A 595 -22.37 -35.13 -2.98
CA ASP A 595 -23.60 -35.79 -3.44
C ASP A 595 -24.47 -34.79 -4.19
N LYS A 596 -24.55 -34.97 -5.51
CA LYS A 596 -25.19 -34.06 -6.47
C LYS A 596 -26.69 -33.85 -6.25
N ASN A 597 -27.34 -34.68 -5.44
CA ASN A 597 -28.76 -34.57 -5.15
C ASN A 597 -29.06 -33.86 -3.81
N LYS A 598 -28.04 -33.42 -3.07
CA LYS A 598 -28.25 -32.60 -1.87
C LYS A 598 -28.69 -31.20 -2.25
N THR A 599 -29.84 -30.81 -1.71
CA THR A 599 -30.31 -29.42 -1.60
C THR A 599 -30.09 -28.93 -0.17
N PHE A 600 -29.93 -27.63 0.02
CA PHE A 600 -29.87 -27.00 1.35
C PHE A 600 -30.80 -25.79 1.40
N GLN A 601 -31.59 -25.69 2.46
CA GLN A 601 -32.46 -24.56 2.72
C GLN A 601 -32.55 -24.34 4.24
N ILE A 602 -32.44 -23.09 4.67
CA ILE A 602 -32.61 -22.67 6.05
C ILE A 602 -34.11 -22.51 6.31
N PRO A 603 -34.67 -23.03 7.42
CA PRO A 603 -36.08 -22.80 7.76
C PRO A 603 -36.39 -21.31 7.84
N SER A 604 -37.48 -20.88 7.19
CA SER A 604 -37.85 -19.46 7.08
C SER A 604 -38.14 -18.78 8.41
N ASP A 605 -38.57 -19.54 9.42
CA ASP A 605 -38.58 -19.08 10.82
C ASP A 605 -37.19 -19.28 11.44
N LEU A 606 -36.37 -18.24 11.34
CA LEU A 606 -35.03 -18.17 11.93
C LEU A 606 -35.03 -18.09 13.47
N THR A 607 -36.19 -17.91 14.11
CA THR A 607 -36.32 -17.96 15.58
C THR A 607 -36.52 -19.39 16.10
N SER A 608 -36.82 -20.34 15.21
CA SER A 608 -37.08 -21.74 15.59
C SER A 608 -35.82 -22.53 15.96
N ASP A 609 -35.98 -23.47 16.90
CA ASP A 609 -34.95 -24.47 17.23
C ASP A 609 -34.51 -25.28 16.00
N ALA A 610 -35.40 -25.48 15.03
CA ALA A 610 -35.11 -26.16 13.78
C ALA A 610 -34.13 -25.37 12.90
N ALA A 611 -34.27 -24.04 12.83
CA ALA A 611 -33.30 -23.18 12.14
C ALA A 611 -31.96 -23.16 12.88
N ASN A 612 -31.96 -23.06 14.21
CA ASN A 612 -30.73 -23.11 14.99
C ASN A 612 -29.98 -24.43 14.77
N GLN A 613 -30.65 -25.58 14.91
CA GLN A 613 -30.04 -26.90 14.72
C GLN A 613 -29.57 -27.13 13.28
N CYS A 614 -30.28 -26.60 12.27
CA CYS A 614 -29.85 -26.62 10.87
C CYS A 614 -28.48 -25.92 10.71
N LEU A 615 -28.32 -24.73 11.30
CA LEU A 615 -27.09 -23.94 11.25
C LEU A 615 -25.97 -24.54 12.09
N VAL A 616 -26.27 -25.15 13.25
CA VAL A 616 -25.29 -25.93 14.02
C VAL A 616 -24.75 -27.09 13.17
N ASN A 617 -25.64 -27.86 12.53
CA ASN A 617 -25.25 -28.97 11.67
C ASN A 617 -24.40 -28.51 10.47
N ALA A 618 -24.71 -27.34 9.89
CA ALA A 618 -23.90 -26.74 8.83
C ALA A 618 -22.50 -26.35 9.35
N CYS A 619 -22.42 -25.64 10.48
CA CYS A 619 -21.13 -25.27 11.08
C CYS A 619 -20.24 -26.49 11.38
N GLU A 620 -20.81 -27.56 11.95
CA GLU A 620 -20.06 -28.78 12.26
C GLU A 620 -19.69 -29.60 11.01
N LYS A 621 -20.49 -29.52 9.94
CA LYS A 621 -20.19 -30.13 8.64
C LYS A 621 -19.00 -29.47 7.91
N PHE A 622 -18.76 -28.18 8.15
CA PHE A 622 -17.72 -27.38 7.47
C PHE A 622 -16.56 -26.93 8.38
N ASP A 623 -16.44 -27.46 9.61
CA ASP A 623 -15.47 -27.06 10.64
C ASP A 623 -15.46 -25.54 10.96
N VAL A 624 -16.64 -24.90 10.85
CA VAL A 624 -16.85 -23.48 11.16
C VAL A 624 -17.03 -23.33 12.68
N LYS A 625 -16.07 -22.67 13.32
CA LYS A 625 -15.95 -22.63 14.78
C LYS A 625 -16.76 -21.47 15.37
N CYS A 626 -17.95 -21.78 15.89
CA CYS A 626 -18.76 -20.87 16.73
C CYS A 626 -18.60 -21.22 18.23
N PRO A 627 -17.91 -20.38 19.03
CA PRO A 627 -17.89 -20.51 20.49
C PRO A 627 -19.28 -20.28 21.10
N PRO A 628 -19.61 -20.88 22.27
CA PRO A 628 -20.85 -20.59 22.98
C PRO A 628 -21.01 -19.09 23.34
N PRO A 629 -22.24 -18.57 23.43
CA PRO A 629 -23.49 -19.23 23.06
C PRO A 629 -23.61 -19.41 21.53
N ARG A 630 -24.24 -20.50 21.08
CA ARG A 630 -24.48 -20.81 19.66
C ARG A 630 -25.85 -20.28 19.22
N THR A 631 -26.10 -18.99 19.40
CA THR A 631 -27.34 -18.34 18.94
C THR A 631 -27.42 -18.36 17.41
N THR A 632 -28.63 -18.33 16.84
CA THR A 632 -28.84 -18.35 15.38
C THR A 632 -28.08 -17.20 14.70
N ALA A 633 -28.07 -16.01 15.30
CA ALA A 633 -27.32 -14.86 14.81
C ALA A 633 -25.80 -15.11 14.75
N ARG A 634 -25.20 -15.67 15.82
CA ARG A 634 -23.76 -15.99 15.88
C ARG A 634 -23.36 -17.13 14.93
N LEU A 635 -24.27 -18.07 14.67
CA LEU A 635 -24.07 -19.13 13.68
C LEU A 635 -24.12 -18.58 12.24
N LEU A 636 -25.11 -17.74 11.93
CA LEU A 636 -25.23 -17.08 10.62
C LEU A 636 -24.01 -16.21 10.33
N ASP A 637 -23.60 -15.35 11.26
CA ASP A 637 -22.39 -14.53 11.18
C ASP A 637 -21.14 -15.36 10.84
N LYS A 638 -20.89 -16.47 11.55
CA LYS A 638 -19.72 -17.33 11.29
C LYS A 638 -19.80 -18.09 9.96
N LEU A 639 -21.01 -18.39 9.47
CA LEU A 639 -21.22 -18.98 8.14
C LEU A 639 -21.07 -17.95 7.02
N VAL A 640 -21.56 -16.73 7.19
CA VAL A 640 -21.36 -15.59 6.26
C VAL A 640 -19.88 -15.28 6.12
N GLY A 641 -19.13 -15.23 7.23
CA GLY A 641 -17.67 -15.07 7.23
C GLY A 641 -16.93 -16.16 6.44
N HIS A 642 -17.37 -17.41 6.56
CA HIS A 642 -16.76 -18.53 5.84
C HIS A 642 -17.12 -18.55 4.33
N PHE A 643 -18.38 -18.28 3.97
CA PHE A 643 -18.90 -18.50 2.62
C PHE A 643 -19.00 -17.25 1.75
N LEU A 644 -19.25 -16.07 2.31
CA LEU A 644 -19.54 -14.84 1.56
C LEU A 644 -18.42 -13.80 1.67
N GLU A 645 -17.93 -13.50 2.87
CA GLU A 645 -16.88 -12.48 3.07
C GLU A 645 -15.60 -12.82 2.32
N GLU A 646 -15.19 -14.09 2.36
CA GLU A 646 -14.07 -14.66 1.61
C GLU A 646 -14.14 -14.44 0.08
N LYS A 647 -15.33 -14.17 -0.47
CA LYS A 647 -15.54 -13.85 -1.89
C LYS A 647 -15.52 -12.34 -2.19
N CYS A 648 -15.68 -11.48 -1.18
CA CYS A 648 -15.81 -10.03 -1.31
C CYS A 648 -14.44 -9.34 -1.51
N VAL A 649 -13.71 -9.74 -2.55
CA VAL A 649 -12.40 -9.16 -2.92
C VAL A 649 -12.56 -7.75 -3.50
N ASN A 650 -13.52 -7.60 -4.41
CA ASN A 650 -14.00 -6.30 -4.88
C ASN A 650 -14.95 -5.69 -3.82
N PRO A 651 -15.15 -4.36 -3.81
CA PRO A 651 -16.22 -3.74 -3.03
C PRO A 651 -17.59 -4.39 -3.32
N THR A 652 -18.22 -4.92 -2.29
CA THR A 652 -19.44 -5.74 -2.39
C THR A 652 -20.35 -5.48 -1.20
N PHE A 653 -21.61 -5.12 -1.44
CA PHE A 653 -22.66 -5.12 -0.43
C PHE A 653 -23.18 -6.54 -0.23
N ILE A 654 -23.11 -7.05 0.99
CA ILE A 654 -24.01 -8.09 1.48
C ILE A 654 -25.27 -7.38 1.96
N ILE A 655 -26.46 -7.78 1.49
CA ILE A 655 -27.73 -7.07 1.76
C ILE A 655 -28.79 -8.00 2.34
N ASN A 656 -29.83 -7.38 2.91
CA ASN A 656 -31.05 -8.03 3.38
C ASN A 656 -30.82 -9.00 4.56
N HIS A 657 -29.95 -8.63 5.50
CA HIS A 657 -29.67 -9.40 6.71
C HIS A 657 -30.95 -9.72 7.52
N PRO A 658 -31.04 -10.91 8.14
CA PRO A 658 -32.12 -11.27 9.05
C PRO A 658 -32.38 -10.29 10.20
N GLU A 659 -33.64 -10.21 10.62
CA GLU A 659 -34.09 -9.44 11.79
C GLU A 659 -33.36 -9.84 13.08
N ILE A 660 -33.13 -11.14 13.28
CA ILE A 660 -32.42 -11.71 14.45
C ILE A 660 -30.95 -11.28 14.55
N MET A 661 -30.35 -10.81 13.45
CA MET A 661 -28.98 -10.26 13.42
C MET A 661 -28.95 -8.72 13.52
N SER A 662 -30.12 -8.07 13.50
CA SER A 662 -30.25 -6.65 13.13
C SER A 662 -31.28 -5.92 14.02
N PRO A 663 -31.15 -5.93 15.36
CA PRO A 663 -32.19 -5.50 16.31
C PRO A 663 -32.53 -3.99 16.30
N LEU A 664 -31.80 -3.18 15.53
CA LEU A 664 -32.00 -1.74 15.35
C LEU A 664 -32.38 -1.36 13.90
N ALA A 665 -32.36 -2.33 12.97
CA ALA A 665 -32.71 -2.15 11.57
C ALA A 665 -34.20 -2.44 11.32
N LYS A 666 -34.79 -1.76 10.35
CA LYS A 666 -36.20 -1.93 9.99
C LYS A 666 -36.41 -3.19 9.15
N TRP A 667 -37.55 -3.85 9.36
CA TRP A 667 -37.99 -5.02 8.58
C TRP A 667 -38.09 -4.69 7.08
N HIS A 668 -37.77 -5.66 6.22
CA HIS A 668 -37.72 -5.49 4.77
C HIS A 668 -39.13 -5.41 4.16
N ARG A 669 -39.43 -4.32 3.44
CA ARG A 669 -40.79 -4.03 2.94
C ARG A 669 -41.45 -5.12 2.09
N GLU A 670 -40.66 -6.02 1.48
CA GLU A 670 -41.15 -7.14 0.64
C GLU A 670 -40.74 -8.55 1.11
N LYS A 671 -39.89 -8.69 2.14
CA LYS A 671 -39.26 -9.98 2.53
C LYS A 671 -39.36 -10.20 4.05
N PRO A 672 -40.45 -10.81 4.56
CA PRO A 672 -40.63 -11.04 6.00
C PRO A 672 -39.46 -11.80 6.64
N GLY A 673 -39.04 -11.40 7.84
CA GLY A 673 -37.91 -12.01 8.57
C GLY A 673 -36.54 -11.43 8.24
N LEU A 674 -36.45 -10.60 7.19
CA LEU A 674 -35.24 -9.87 6.79
C LEU A 674 -35.38 -8.36 7.08
N THR A 675 -34.26 -7.64 7.03
CA THR A 675 -34.20 -6.19 7.27
C THR A 675 -33.66 -5.42 6.07
N GLU A 676 -33.92 -4.12 6.03
CA GLU A 676 -33.35 -3.20 5.04
C GLU A 676 -31.94 -2.78 5.45
N ARG A 677 -31.03 -3.76 5.54
CA ARG A 677 -29.63 -3.61 5.94
C ARG A 677 -28.69 -3.95 4.79
N PHE A 678 -27.53 -3.32 4.79
CA PHE A 678 -26.36 -3.76 4.04
C PHE A 678 -25.07 -3.60 4.83
N GLU A 679 -24.08 -4.41 4.46
CA GLU A 679 -22.70 -4.28 4.90
C GLU A 679 -21.79 -4.26 3.67
N LEU A 680 -20.92 -3.24 3.59
CA LEU A 680 -19.93 -3.12 2.53
C LEU A 680 -18.66 -3.87 2.93
N PHE A 681 -18.35 -4.94 2.21
CA PHE A 681 -17.08 -5.65 2.30
C PHE A 681 -16.14 -5.21 1.19
N ILE A 682 -14.88 -4.93 1.53
CA ILE A 682 -13.79 -4.73 0.57
C ILE A 682 -12.63 -5.63 0.97
N ASN A 683 -12.08 -6.39 0.02
CA ASN A 683 -10.91 -7.23 0.23
C ASN A 683 -11.06 -8.19 1.44
N LYS A 684 -12.24 -8.81 1.55
CA LYS A 684 -12.69 -9.72 2.63
C LYS A 684 -12.85 -9.09 4.03
N HIS A 685 -12.97 -7.77 4.12
CA HIS A 685 -13.17 -7.08 5.40
C HIS A 685 -14.36 -6.13 5.33
N GLU A 686 -15.24 -6.21 6.34
CA GLU A 686 -16.31 -5.25 6.58
C GLU A 686 -15.72 -3.85 6.71
N LEU A 687 -16.24 -2.89 5.94
CA LEU A 687 -15.83 -1.49 5.96
C LEU A 687 -16.94 -0.58 6.50
N CYS A 688 -18.19 -0.85 6.09
CA CYS A 688 -19.37 -0.12 6.51
C CYS A 688 -20.53 -1.07 6.85
N ASN A 689 -21.40 -0.66 7.77
CA ASN A 689 -22.69 -1.27 8.08
C ASN A 689 -23.76 -0.17 8.10
N ALA A 690 -24.92 -0.41 7.49
CA ALA A 690 -25.94 0.62 7.29
C ALA A 690 -27.34 0.03 7.08
N TYR A 691 -28.38 0.77 7.45
CA TYR A 691 -29.77 0.30 7.33
C TYR A 691 -30.81 1.42 7.29
N THR A 692 -32.02 1.08 6.82
CA THR A 692 -33.23 1.84 7.13
C THR A 692 -33.53 1.67 8.62
N GLU A 693 -33.75 2.76 9.33
CA GLU A 693 -33.85 2.77 10.79
C GLU A 693 -35.16 2.21 11.34
N LEU A 694 -35.07 1.37 12.37
CA LEU A 694 -36.24 0.94 13.13
C LEU A 694 -36.80 2.13 13.92
N ASN A 695 -37.91 2.68 13.43
CA ASN A 695 -38.56 3.85 14.00
C ASN A 695 -39.91 3.55 14.68
N ASP A 696 -40.24 2.28 14.87
CA ASP A 696 -41.38 1.83 15.69
C ASP A 696 -40.92 1.58 17.14
N PRO A 697 -41.42 2.33 18.14
CA PRO A 697 -40.94 2.24 19.52
C PRO A 697 -41.31 0.93 20.21
N GLU A 698 -42.39 0.27 19.80
CA GLU A 698 -42.89 -0.95 20.44
C GLU A 698 -42.23 -2.20 19.85
N VAL A 699 -42.05 -2.24 18.53
CA VAL A 699 -41.17 -3.25 17.90
C VAL A 699 -39.74 -3.10 18.42
N GLN A 700 -39.22 -1.87 18.60
CA GLN A 700 -37.88 -1.67 19.17
C GLN A 700 -37.76 -2.20 20.60
N ARG A 701 -38.79 -1.98 21.45
CA ARG A 701 -38.84 -2.54 22.82
C ARG A 701 -38.85 -4.06 22.80
N GLN A 702 -39.59 -4.67 21.86
CA GLN A 702 -39.62 -6.13 21.69
C GLN A 702 -38.24 -6.68 21.28
N ARG A 703 -37.52 -6.03 20.35
CA ARG A 703 -36.13 -6.38 19.99
C ARG A 703 -35.16 -6.29 21.18
N PHE A 704 -35.27 -5.26 22.02
CA PHE A 704 -34.46 -5.17 23.23
C PHE A 704 -34.83 -6.25 24.26
N ALA A 705 -36.11 -6.63 24.37
CA ALA A 705 -36.55 -7.73 25.23
C ALA A 705 -36.10 -9.11 24.69
N GLU A 706 -35.89 -9.26 23.38
CA GLU A 706 -35.24 -10.43 22.76
C GLU A 706 -33.74 -10.45 23.11
N GLN A 707 -33.01 -9.38 22.81
CA GLN A 707 -31.58 -9.24 23.15
C GLN A 707 -31.28 -9.42 24.65
N LEU A 708 -32.19 -8.98 25.53
CA LEU A 708 -32.05 -9.20 26.96
C LEU A 708 -32.17 -10.68 27.37
N LYS A 709 -32.92 -11.51 26.64
CA LYS A 709 -32.96 -12.97 26.84
C LYS A 709 -31.66 -13.61 26.34
N ASP A 710 -31.16 -13.22 25.18
CA ASP A 710 -29.87 -13.69 24.66
C ASP A 710 -28.74 -13.40 25.67
N ARG A 711 -28.74 -12.18 26.20
CA ARG A 711 -27.82 -11.74 27.26
C ARG A 711 -27.96 -12.56 28.55
N GLN A 712 -29.18 -12.91 28.95
CA GLN A 712 -29.44 -13.81 30.09
C GLN A 712 -29.03 -15.27 29.82
N SER A 713 -28.97 -15.70 28.55
CA SER A 713 -28.46 -17.02 28.14
C SER A 713 -26.93 -17.11 28.14
N GLY A 714 -26.23 -15.99 28.32
CA GLY A 714 -24.76 -15.91 28.36
C GLY A 714 -24.11 -15.15 27.20
N ASP A 715 -24.89 -14.41 26.40
CA ASP A 715 -24.33 -13.54 25.36
C ASP A 715 -23.85 -12.19 25.94
N ASP A 716 -22.55 -12.11 26.24
CA ASP A 716 -21.90 -10.91 26.79
C ASP A 716 -21.90 -9.70 25.80
N GLU A 717 -22.18 -9.93 24.52
CA GLU A 717 -22.20 -8.93 23.43
C GLU A 717 -23.61 -8.38 23.15
N ALA A 718 -24.67 -9.14 23.46
CA ALA A 718 -26.07 -8.77 23.19
C ALA A 718 -26.52 -7.48 23.92
N MET A 719 -27.35 -6.68 23.24
CA MET A 719 -27.70 -5.32 23.70
C MET A 719 -28.46 -5.28 25.04
N ALA A 720 -28.33 -4.16 25.76
CA ALA A 720 -29.16 -3.85 26.91
C ALA A 720 -30.39 -3.02 26.50
N LEU A 721 -31.48 -3.15 27.25
CA LEU A 721 -32.71 -2.36 27.07
C LEU A 721 -32.48 -0.90 27.48
N ASP A 722 -32.67 0.02 26.53
CA ASP A 722 -32.68 1.48 26.75
C ASP A 722 -34.12 2.01 26.58
N GLU A 723 -34.87 2.06 27.69
CA GLU A 723 -36.24 2.63 27.68
C GLU A 723 -36.26 4.15 27.45
N ASP A 724 -35.19 4.89 27.78
CA ASP A 724 -35.09 6.31 27.43
C ASP A 724 -34.97 6.48 25.90
N PHE A 725 -34.44 5.49 25.18
CA PHE A 725 -34.43 5.44 23.72
C PHE A 725 -35.80 5.03 23.15
N CYS A 726 -36.46 4.02 23.72
CA CYS A 726 -37.83 3.67 23.33
C CYS A 726 -38.83 4.79 23.60
N LEU A 727 -38.66 5.57 24.68
CA LEU A 727 -39.42 6.79 24.94
C LEU A 727 -39.12 7.88 23.90
N ALA A 728 -37.84 8.08 23.54
CA ALA A 728 -37.46 9.01 22.49
C ALA A 728 -38.10 8.65 21.13
N LEU A 729 -38.05 7.37 20.72
CA LEU A 729 -38.76 6.88 19.53
C LEU A 729 -40.26 7.17 19.59
N GLY A 730 -40.87 7.11 20.78
CA GLY A 730 -42.27 7.46 21.03
C GLY A 730 -42.63 8.94 20.78
N HIS A 731 -41.64 9.85 20.72
CA HIS A 731 -41.84 11.22 20.25
C HIS A 731 -41.82 11.37 18.72
N GLY A 732 -41.43 10.32 17.99
CA GLY A 732 -41.47 10.24 16.53
C GLY A 732 -40.11 10.41 15.87
N LEU A 733 -39.41 9.30 15.62
CA LEU A 733 -38.29 9.27 14.66
C LEU A 733 -38.88 9.23 13.23
N PRO A 734 -38.60 10.20 12.34
CA PRO A 734 -38.99 10.09 10.92
C PRO A 734 -38.35 8.86 10.26
N PRO A 735 -38.87 8.38 9.12
CA PRO A 735 -38.14 7.42 8.29
C PRO A 735 -36.73 7.95 8.04
N THR A 736 -35.71 7.16 8.36
CA THR A 736 -34.32 7.60 8.43
C THR A 736 -33.43 6.48 7.92
N GLY A 737 -32.33 6.82 7.26
CA GLY A 737 -31.23 5.90 6.98
C GLY A 737 -30.04 6.23 7.89
N GLY A 738 -29.48 5.22 8.55
CA GLY A 738 -28.23 5.33 9.32
C GLY A 738 -27.11 4.48 8.71
N TRP A 739 -25.88 4.96 8.88
CA TRP A 739 -24.69 4.40 8.26
C TRP A 739 -23.48 4.59 9.16
N GLY A 740 -22.63 3.57 9.28
CA GLY A 740 -21.37 3.61 10.00
C GLY A 740 -20.22 3.02 9.19
N MET A 741 -19.02 3.61 9.29
CA MET A 741 -17.80 3.15 8.61
C MET A 741 -16.58 3.16 9.52
N GLY A 742 -15.80 2.07 9.50
CA GLY A 742 -14.52 1.96 10.20
C GLY A 742 -13.40 2.77 9.53
N ILE A 743 -13.11 3.97 10.04
CA ILE A 743 -12.05 4.85 9.52
C ILE A 743 -10.68 4.18 9.57
N ASP A 744 -10.42 3.38 10.60
CA ASP A 744 -9.16 2.64 10.73
C ASP A 744 -8.99 1.59 9.61
N ARG A 745 -10.04 0.81 9.30
CA ARG A 745 -10.05 -0.16 8.20
C ARG A 745 -9.98 0.54 6.82
N LEU A 746 -10.65 1.69 6.65
CA LEU A 746 -10.53 2.50 5.43
C LEU A 746 -9.08 2.91 5.15
N VAL A 747 -8.35 3.37 6.18
CA VAL A 747 -6.95 3.78 5.96
C VAL A 747 -6.05 2.56 5.75
N MET A 748 -6.28 1.42 6.42
CA MET A 748 -5.54 0.18 6.15
C MET A 748 -5.59 -0.21 4.66
N LEU A 749 -6.78 -0.13 4.04
CA LEU A 749 -6.98 -0.32 2.60
C LEU A 749 -6.21 0.74 1.80
N LEU A 750 -6.42 2.03 2.09
CA LEU A 750 -5.82 3.15 1.36
C LEU A 750 -4.29 3.31 1.56
N THR A 751 -3.68 2.58 2.48
CA THR A 751 -2.22 2.61 2.72
C THR A 751 -1.54 1.25 2.69
N ASP A 752 -2.12 0.28 1.98
CA ASP A 752 -1.45 -1.01 1.68
C ASP A 752 -0.91 -1.68 2.96
N SER A 753 -1.79 -1.81 3.97
CA SER A 753 -1.42 -2.18 5.33
C SER A 753 -2.23 -3.39 5.83
N GLN A 754 -1.54 -4.45 6.28
CA GLN A 754 -2.19 -5.71 6.69
C GLN A 754 -2.69 -5.75 8.14
N ASN A 755 -2.31 -4.79 9.00
CA ASN A 755 -2.63 -4.82 10.43
C ASN A 755 -2.95 -3.41 10.95
N ILE A 756 -4.01 -3.25 11.75
CA ILE A 756 -4.49 -1.99 12.33
C ILE A 756 -3.46 -1.29 13.24
N LYS A 757 -2.46 -2.03 13.74
CA LYS A 757 -1.29 -1.50 14.46
C LYS A 757 -0.17 -1.09 13.50
N ASP A 758 -0.11 -1.69 12.32
CA ASP A 758 0.91 -1.44 11.31
C ASP A 758 0.40 -0.39 10.32
N TRP A 759 0.73 0.87 10.59
CA TRP A 759 0.53 2.01 9.69
C TRP A 759 1.59 1.97 8.57
N SER A 760 1.78 0.77 8.00
CA SER A 760 2.87 0.34 7.10
C SER A 760 2.85 -1.18 6.81
N SER A 761 3.03 -1.53 5.54
CA SER A 761 3.55 -2.82 5.00
C SER A 761 2.53 -3.84 4.45
N LYS A 762 3.00 -4.50 3.38
CA LYS A 762 2.32 -4.57 2.07
C LYS A 762 1.31 -5.72 1.95
N TRP A 763 0.21 -5.49 1.24
CA TRP A 763 -0.58 -6.54 0.61
C TRP A 763 0.08 -7.08 -0.68
N PRO A 764 -0.36 -8.24 -1.20
CA PRO A 764 -0.28 -8.51 -2.64
C PRO A 764 -1.01 -7.38 -3.43
N PRO A 765 -0.54 -7.01 -4.63
CA PRO A 765 -1.06 -5.84 -5.31
C PRO A 765 -2.53 -6.02 -5.74
N LEU A 766 -3.41 -5.19 -5.17
CA LEU A 766 -4.71 -4.88 -5.77
C LEU A 766 -4.48 -4.45 -7.22
N THR A 767 -5.32 -4.93 -8.15
CA THR A 767 -5.13 -4.59 -9.56
C THR A 767 -5.23 -3.07 -9.77
N SER A 768 -4.44 -2.53 -10.70
CA SER A 768 -4.27 -1.08 -10.87
C SER A 768 -5.56 -0.33 -11.25
N VAL A 769 -6.61 -1.05 -11.65
CA VAL A 769 -7.96 -0.52 -11.89
C VAL A 769 -8.74 -0.34 -10.59
N MET A 770 -8.60 -1.28 -9.63
CA MET A 770 -9.31 -1.23 -8.34
C MET A 770 -8.76 -0.12 -7.44
N TRP A 771 -7.44 0.06 -7.46
CA TRP A 771 -6.79 1.22 -6.83
C TRP A 771 -7.23 2.55 -7.47
N TYR A 772 -7.55 2.54 -8.77
CA TYR A 772 -8.09 3.71 -9.45
C TYR A 772 -9.51 4.01 -8.94
N LEU A 773 -10.45 3.07 -9.02
CA LEU A 773 -11.86 3.31 -8.65
C LEU A 773 -12.04 3.84 -7.22
N ILE A 774 -11.43 3.20 -6.22
CA ILE A 774 -11.59 3.58 -4.81
C ILE A 774 -10.94 4.95 -4.54
N VAL A 775 -9.73 5.21 -5.06
CA VAL A 775 -9.01 6.48 -4.82
C VAL A 775 -9.55 7.62 -5.69
N GLU A 776 -10.03 7.35 -6.90
CA GLU A 776 -10.64 8.33 -7.81
C GLU A 776 -12.01 8.81 -7.28
N LYS A 777 -12.83 7.90 -6.72
CA LYS A 777 -14.04 8.28 -5.97
C LYS A 777 -13.69 9.01 -4.66
N MET A 778 -12.94 8.40 -3.75
CA MET A 778 -12.74 8.91 -2.38
C MET A 778 -11.64 9.99 -2.21
N MET A 779 -10.81 10.27 -3.23
CA MET A 779 -9.87 11.41 -3.20
C MET A 779 -10.10 12.40 -4.36
N GLY A 780 -11.13 12.19 -5.20
CA GLY A 780 -11.43 13.05 -6.36
C GLY A 780 -11.67 14.52 -6.02
N LEU A 781 -12.17 14.84 -4.81
CA LEU A 781 -12.36 16.23 -4.34
C LEU A 781 -11.11 16.84 -3.67
N PHE A 782 -10.11 16.04 -3.28
CA PHE A 782 -8.97 16.53 -2.49
C PHE A 782 -8.00 17.43 -3.27
N MET A 783 -8.18 17.55 -4.59
CA MET A 783 -7.36 18.37 -5.50
C MET A 783 -8.11 19.53 -6.15
N THR A 784 -9.44 19.65 -5.97
CA THR A 784 -10.25 20.70 -6.63
C THR A 784 -10.56 21.89 -5.72
N ASN A 785 -10.83 21.64 -4.42
CA ASN A 785 -11.19 22.69 -3.45
C ASN A 785 -10.03 23.06 -2.50
N GLY A 786 -8.78 23.00 -3.01
CA GLY A 786 -7.56 23.22 -2.23
C GLY A 786 -6.83 24.56 -2.47
N MET A 787 -7.42 25.52 -3.20
CA MET A 787 -6.79 26.84 -3.41
C MET A 787 -7.77 27.93 -3.88
N LYS A 788 -8.29 28.72 -2.93
CA LYS A 788 -8.73 30.11 -3.09
C LYS A 788 -8.35 30.89 -1.84
#